data_AF-A0A3C2D005-F1
#
_entry.id   AF-A0A3C2D005-F1
#
_cell.length_a   1.000
_cell.length_b   1.000
_cell.length_c   1.000
_cell.angle_alpha   90.00
_cell.angle_beta   90.00
_cell.angle_gamma   90.00
#
_symmetry.space_group_name_H-M   'P 1'
#
loop_
_entity.id
_entity.type
_entity.pdbx_description
1 polymer ?
#
loop_
_entity_poly.entity_id
_entity_poly.type
_entity_poly.pdbx_seq_one_letter_code
_entity_poly.pdbx_strand_id
1 'polypeptide(L)'
;MMIDMNANVLKGQQIPARGKRSVALGSGMGIKIVREIKSTIEKVSFQTKEINLLFPGVMLFLILFSTSLFAQIPEGGVSLISTSAINYQKVGTYTLTAIDIQNQAFTKGFRFSTGAILNNPWDAQVKFTPATGIAANDIVLVAFYARTTSSKNEYGDGNLTVCIEKNSDPYTKELYYKINIGKEWKQYFASVKITNTLASTAVSYSFHIGFPNQTVEVADVKFLNYKNSLSLDKLPVTEITYIGREANAAWRTQSADRINLIRKGTAEIVVYDEQGNLLKDATVTIEMVRHQFGFGSAVAASTFLNNATYRKNVYELFNEVVFENDLKWGPFNPNSTFNIRRSLDSLDKKKIAVRGHNVIWPSYKFMPTAIANLKNNPVALRNEIDKRIDDVTKFASGRLNDWDVLNEPYSEKDVQAILGDEVMADWFKRVRANDRKVKLYINDYSILSSGGNDVKHQDGYFNIIKYIDEKGGKIEGIGMQGHFDSDLTPITKVYTILERFATLGKEIKITEHDINITQRAVQADYTRDLLTICFSHPSVKSFLTWGFWAGQHWIPDGAFYNSDWTIRLHGEAWKELVFNQWWTKKTDKTTDQDGKVTFEGFLGTYKYTIAKPGKVRIGTFKIENSKQSGIANLVVLTFDGDIPDQVEITTTKPACLCEGENITLNAPTGIGLSYKWFRGADLLPDQTASMVASQSGIYSVKVKKGAVEITSVPLEVKVNPIPKAIITTTGNLSFCPGEKVKLSANTSNDLTYTWYKGTSKIQGSVTSIDASETGSYSLVTNAYGCSAKSEPVDVKVYSATSAECTTGIGQLNNSIRVYPNPYRGSFILEASNLTTPTTAELFNAVGARIFIRKMESVSGKTHIQVPEPGFYTLRIINQDEVKTFKLNGI
;
A
#
# COMPACT_ATOMS: atom_id res chain seq x y z
N MET A 1 11.97 34.88 4.73
CA MET A 1 12.02 36.26 5.29
C MET A 1 10.71 36.48 6.04
N MET A 2 10.72 37.16 7.19
CA MET A 2 9.59 37.23 8.16
C MET A 2 8.47 38.22 7.76
N ILE A 3 7.45 38.33 8.66
CA ILE A 3 6.38 39.34 8.79
C ILE A 3 5.08 39.02 8.00
N ASP A 4 3.88 38.87 8.60
CA ASP A 4 3.53 38.59 10.01
C ASP A 4 2.06 38.10 10.20
N MET A 5 1.62 37.86 11.44
CA MET A 5 0.21 37.66 11.85
C MET A 5 -0.54 38.98 12.10
N ASN A 6 -1.88 38.97 12.10
CA ASN A 6 -2.63 39.76 13.09
C ASN A 6 -4.09 39.32 13.29
N ALA A 7 -4.62 39.58 14.50
CA ALA A 7 -5.98 39.23 14.92
C ALA A 7 -6.60 40.32 15.80
N ASN A 8 -7.94 40.41 15.75
CA ASN A 8 -8.85 41.09 16.70
C ASN A 8 -8.77 42.63 16.85
N VAL A 9 -9.95 43.27 16.86
CA VAL A 9 -10.59 43.94 18.03
C VAL A 9 -11.64 44.94 17.53
N LEU A 10 -12.86 44.88 18.08
CA LEU A 10 -13.79 46.01 18.12
C LEU A 10 -14.34 46.20 19.55
N LYS A 11 -14.09 47.38 20.13
CA LYS A 11 -14.84 48.00 21.24
C LYS A 11 -15.87 48.95 20.60
N GLY A 12 -16.98 49.38 21.22
CA GLY A 12 -17.52 49.19 22.56
C GLY A 12 -18.67 50.20 22.79
N GLN A 13 -18.98 50.54 24.06
CA GLN A 13 -20.10 51.41 24.54
C GLN A 13 -21.48 50.72 24.61
N GLN A 14 -22.35 50.95 25.60
CA GLN A 14 -22.29 51.82 26.80
C GLN A 14 -23.20 51.27 27.93
N ILE A 15 -22.97 51.65 29.20
CA ILE A 15 -23.86 51.42 30.37
C ILE A 15 -24.01 52.75 31.14
N PRO A 16 -25.22 53.11 31.60
CA PRO A 16 -25.45 53.33 33.05
C PRO A 16 -26.88 52.90 33.51
N ALA A 17 -27.28 52.81 34.79
CA ALA A 17 -26.63 52.55 36.09
C ALA A 17 -27.74 52.46 37.19
N ARG A 18 -27.38 52.05 38.42
CA ARG A 18 -28.21 51.95 39.67
C ARG A 18 -29.13 50.70 39.75
N GLY A 19 -29.38 50.10 40.94
CA GLY A 19 -29.03 50.50 42.31
C GLY A 19 -28.71 49.33 43.26
N LYS A 20 -28.30 49.63 44.50
CA LYS A 20 -27.86 48.69 45.56
C LYS A 20 -28.92 48.51 46.67
N ARG A 21 -28.70 47.49 47.52
CA ARG A 21 -29.24 47.24 48.90
C ARG A 21 -30.64 46.62 48.97
N SER A 22 -31.01 45.81 49.98
CA SER A 22 -30.26 45.02 51.00
C SER A 22 -31.24 44.28 51.94
N VAL A 23 -30.89 43.07 52.45
CA VAL A 23 -31.38 42.47 53.74
C VAL A 23 -32.90 42.13 53.82
N ALA A 24 -33.43 41.17 54.59
CA ALA A 24 -33.03 39.80 55.03
C ALA A 24 -34.26 39.15 55.73
N LEU A 25 -34.21 37.84 56.04
CA LEU A 25 -35.15 37.05 56.89
C LEU A 25 -36.57 36.82 56.29
N GLY A 26 -37.25 35.68 56.49
CA GLY A 26 -36.88 34.41 57.13
C GLY A 26 -38.10 33.46 57.33
N SER A 27 -37.83 32.18 57.64
CA SER A 27 -38.80 31.08 57.95
C SER A 27 -39.66 30.52 56.78
N GLY A 28 -40.00 29.22 56.72
CA GLY A 28 -39.68 28.09 57.61
C GLY A 28 -40.16 26.71 57.10
N MET A 29 -39.98 25.66 57.92
CA MET A 29 -40.16 24.19 57.65
C MET A 29 -39.10 23.60 56.67
N GLY A 30 -38.43 22.46 56.89
CA GLY A 30 -38.55 21.34 57.85
C GLY A 30 -38.76 20.04 57.05
N ILE A 31 -37.88 19.02 57.00
CA ILE A 31 -37.47 18.08 58.08
C ILE A 31 -36.38 17.11 57.54
N LYS A 32 -35.38 16.70 58.38
CA LYS A 32 -34.55 15.44 58.46
C LYS A 32 -34.17 14.58 57.22
N ILE A 33 -33.10 13.74 57.17
CA ILE A 33 -31.74 13.62 57.79
C ILE A 33 -30.99 12.47 57.05
N VAL A 34 -29.66 12.61 56.82
CA VAL A 34 -28.54 11.62 56.71
C VAL A 34 -28.65 10.24 56.00
N ARG A 35 -27.60 9.97 55.18
CA ARG A 35 -26.98 8.72 54.64
C ARG A 35 -27.49 7.29 54.96
N GLU A 36 -27.31 6.45 53.92
CA GLU A 36 -26.74 5.08 53.88
C GLU A 36 -27.62 3.80 53.83
N ILE A 37 -27.12 2.84 53.03
CA ILE A 37 -27.34 1.37 53.01
C ILE A 37 -28.60 0.77 52.31
N LYS A 38 -28.31 -0.20 51.42
CA LYS A 38 -29.07 -1.36 50.88
C LYS A 38 -30.60 -1.46 51.14
N SER A 39 -31.40 -1.80 50.10
CA SER A 39 -31.68 -3.21 49.72
C SER A 39 -32.90 -3.44 48.76
N THR A 40 -32.86 -4.56 48.03
CA THR A 40 -33.97 -5.49 47.64
C THR A 40 -34.98 -5.19 46.51
N ILE A 41 -35.41 -6.32 45.88
CA ILE A 41 -36.48 -6.64 44.90
C ILE A 41 -35.96 -6.70 43.45
N GLU A 42 -35.65 -7.84 42.80
CA GLU A 42 -36.07 -9.27 42.87
C GLU A 42 -37.32 -9.67 42.05
N LYS A 43 -37.28 -10.87 41.43
CA LYS A 43 -38.20 -11.53 40.46
C LYS A 43 -38.00 -11.07 39.00
N VAL A 44 -37.87 -11.95 38.00
CA VAL A 44 -38.56 -13.25 37.77
C VAL A 44 -37.58 -14.43 37.57
N SER A 45 -38.00 -15.63 37.99
CA SER A 45 -37.30 -16.91 37.89
C SER A 45 -37.66 -17.73 36.63
N PHE A 46 -36.79 -18.66 36.21
CA PHE A 46 -37.23 -19.94 35.67
C PHE A 46 -36.35 -21.11 36.18
N GLN A 47 -36.96 -22.30 36.28
CA GLN A 47 -36.49 -23.43 37.09
C GLN A 47 -35.54 -24.39 36.36
N THR A 48 -34.68 -25.07 37.14
CA THR A 48 -34.41 -26.51 36.97
C THR A 48 -34.23 -27.19 38.34
N LYS A 49 -34.50 -28.50 38.39
CA LYS A 49 -34.90 -29.24 39.62
C LYS A 49 -33.75 -29.60 40.58
N GLU A 50 -34.11 -29.66 41.86
CA GLU A 50 -33.35 -30.31 42.95
C GLU A 50 -33.34 -31.85 42.83
N ILE A 51 -32.28 -32.46 43.39
CA ILE A 51 -32.36 -33.71 44.15
C ILE A 51 -31.68 -33.43 45.50
N ASN A 52 -32.32 -33.82 46.61
CA ASN A 52 -31.94 -33.39 47.96
C ASN A 52 -30.93 -34.32 48.68
N LEU A 53 -30.28 -33.72 49.69
CA LEU A 53 -29.27 -34.32 50.58
C LEU A 53 -29.83 -35.45 51.46
N LEU A 54 -28.92 -36.22 52.08
CA LEU A 54 -29.05 -36.67 53.50
C LEU A 54 -27.68 -36.74 54.22
N PHE A 55 -27.49 -35.85 55.21
CA PHE A 55 -26.72 -36.00 56.46
C PHE A 55 -25.16 -36.09 56.50
N PRO A 56 -24.50 -35.85 57.67
CA PRO A 56 -23.38 -34.91 57.74
C PRO A 56 -22.09 -35.45 58.41
N GLY A 57 -20.99 -34.69 58.29
CA GLY A 57 -19.86 -34.82 59.22
C GLY A 57 -18.50 -34.42 58.62
N VAL A 58 -17.64 -33.88 59.50
CA VAL A 58 -16.22 -33.56 59.25
C VAL A 58 -15.95 -32.45 58.23
N MET A 59 -15.79 -31.23 58.76
CA MET A 59 -15.22 -30.09 58.05
C MET A 59 -13.71 -30.29 57.86
N LEU A 60 -13.30 -30.88 56.74
CA LEU A 60 -11.89 -30.99 56.36
C LEU A 60 -11.50 -29.83 55.42
N PHE A 61 -10.60 -28.96 55.86
CA PHE A 61 -10.04 -27.89 55.02
C PHE A 61 -9.13 -28.49 53.95
N LEU A 62 -9.68 -28.75 52.76
CA LEU A 62 -8.91 -29.11 51.57
C LEU A 62 -8.40 -27.82 50.89
N ILE A 63 -7.21 -27.38 51.33
CA ILE A 63 -6.44 -26.37 50.61
C ILE A 63 -5.98 -27.01 49.29
N LEU A 64 -6.73 -26.75 48.22
CA LEU A 64 -6.29 -27.04 46.86
C LEU A 64 -5.11 -26.12 46.52
N PHE A 65 -3.89 -26.60 46.79
CA PHE A 65 -2.69 -26.05 46.18
C PHE A 65 -2.80 -26.24 44.66
N SER A 66 -3.13 -25.16 43.95
CA SER A 66 -2.89 -25.09 42.51
C SER A 66 -1.38 -25.05 42.30
N THR A 67 -0.76 -26.22 42.15
CA THR A 67 0.63 -26.33 41.71
C THR A 67 0.72 -25.81 40.29
N SER A 68 1.12 -24.55 40.15
CA SER A 68 1.62 -24.04 38.88
C SER A 68 2.80 -24.91 38.46
N LEU A 69 2.62 -25.74 37.44
CA LEU A 69 3.72 -26.43 36.78
C LEU A 69 4.61 -25.35 36.15
N PHE A 70 5.66 -24.96 36.87
CA PHE A 70 6.78 -24.25 36.28
C PHE A 70 7.35 -25.14 35.17
N ALA A 71 7.50 -24.59 33.97
CA ALA A 71 8.00 -25.34 32.83
C ALA A 71 9.48 -25.70 33.07
N GLN A 72 9.72 -26.95 33.48
CA GLN A 72 11.05 -27.42 33.86
C GLN A 72 11.94 -27.58 32.63
N ILE A 73 13.22 -27.18 32.74
CA ILE A 73 14.24 -27.49 31.73
C ILE A 73 14.40 -29.02 31.66
N PRO A 74 14.23 -29.65 30.48
CA PRO A 74 14.42 -31.09 30.33
C PRO A 74 15.85 -31.55 30.66
N GLU A 75 16.00 -32.81 31.09
CA GLU A 75 17.32 -33.40 31.33
C GLU A 75 18.04 -33.77 30.01
N GLY A 76 19.37 -33.90 30.08
CA GLY A 76 20.19 -34.38 28.96
C GLY A 76 20.72 -33.32 27.98
N GLY A 77 20.39 -32.05 28.18
CA GLY A 77 20.90 -30.95 27.34
C GLY A 77 22.38 -30.66 27.55
N VAL A 78 23.17 -30.61 26.47
CA VAL A 78 24.62 -30.31 26.49
C VAL A 78 24.85 -28.81 26.31
N SER A 79 25.68 -28.19 27.17
CA SER A 79 25.96 -26.75 27.05
C SER A 79 26.72 -26.40 25.76
N LEU A 80 26.19 -25.44 25.01
CA LEU A 80 26.81 -24.83 23.82
C LEU A 80 27.78 -23.69 24.18
N ILE A 81 27.64 -23.12 25.37
CA ILE A 81 28.46 -22.02 25.89
C ILE A 81 29.30 -22.44 27.10
N SER A 82 30.37 -21.71 27.37
CA SER A 82 31.14 -21.85 28.60
C SER A 82 30.30 -21.52 29.84
N THR A 83 30.45 -22.29 30.92
CA THR A 83 29.48 -22.38 32.03
C THR A 83 29.68 -21.37 33.17
N SER A 84 30.56 -20.36 33.04
CA SER A 84 30.74 -19.35 34.09
C SER A 84 29.84 -18.13 33.86
N ALA A 85 29.20 -17.63 34.93
CA ALA A 85 28.21 -16.55 34.87
C ALA A 85 28.73 -15.19 34.37
N ILE A 86 30.04 -15.07 34.14
CA ILE A 86 30.74 -13.86 33.67
C ILE A 86 31.48 -14.06 32.34
N ASN A 87 31.37 -15.22 31.68
CA ASN A 87 32.05 -15.47 30.40
C ASN A 87 31.27 -14.90 29.22
N TYR A 88 31.19 -13.58 29.17
CA TYR A 88 30.55 -12.82 28.10
C TYR A 88 31.44 -11.69 27.56
N GLN A 89 31.20 -11.31 26.31
CA GLN A 89 31.87 -10.21 25.63
C GLN A 89 30.87 -9.10 25.28
N LYS A 90 31.28 -7.85 25.50
CA LYS A 90 30.53 -6.65 25.19
C LYS A 90 30.79 -6.23 23.75
N VAL A 91 29.75 -6.12 22.92
CA VAL A 91 29.86 -5.59 21.55
C VAL A 91 28.96 -4.35 21.43
N GLY A 92 29.53 -3.22 21.04
CA GLY A 92 28.80 -1.95 20.89
C GLY A 92 28.80 -1.03 22.13
N THR A 93 28.10 0.09 22.02
CA THR A 93 28.16 1.20 22.99
C THR A 93 26.96 1.19 23.94
N TYR A 94 27.17 0.62 25.12
CA TYR A 94 26.21 0.56 26.23
C TYR A 94 26.97 0.32 27.55
N THR A 95 26.30 0.19 28.69
CA THR A 95 26.92 -0.26 29.96
C THR A 95 26.64 -1.73 30.23
N LEU A 96 27.65 -2.48 30.69
CA LEU A 96 27.54 -3.89 31.07
C LEU A 96 28.36 -4.12 32.34
N THR A 97 27.73 -4.55 33.42
CA THR A 97 28.38 -4.78 34.71
C THR A 97 27.94 -6.12 35.29
N ALA A 98 28.89 -6.90 35.81
CA ALA A 98 28.55 -8.05 36.64
C ALA A 98 27.81 -7.57 37.91
N ILE A 99 26.86 -8.38 38.40
CA ILE A 99 26.07 -8.08 39.60
C ILE A 99 26.00 -9.29 40.53
N ASP A 100 25.95 -9.00 41.82
CA ASP A 100 25.54 -9.95 42.86
C ASP A 100 24.02 -9.92 43.01
N ILE A 101 23.43 -11.11 43.16
CA ILE A 101 21.99 -11.30 43.25
C ILE A 101 21.66 -12.01 44.56
N GLN A 102 20.67 -11.47 45.27
CA GLN A 102 20.19 -12.00 46.54
C GLN A 102 18.74 -12.47 46.38
N ASN A 103 18.29 -13.38 47.25
CA ASN A 103 16.91 -13.88 47.32
C ASN A 103 16.43 -14.54 46.00
N GLN A 104 17.34 -15.21 45.29
CA GLN A 104 17.08 -15.99 44.07
C GLN A 104 17.89 -17.30 44.13
N ALA A 105 17.56 -18.28 43.27
CA ALA A 105 18.32 -19.53 43.15
C ALA A 105 19.72 -19.36 42.53
N PHE A 106 20.00 -18.19 41.96
CA PHE A 106 21.26 -17.78 41.35
C PHE A 106 21.82 -16.55 42.07
N THR A 107 23.13 -16.53 42.29
CA THR A 107 23.82 -15.49 43.09
C THR A 107 24.63 -14.49 42.25
N LYS A 108 24.83 -14.78 40.97
CA LYS A 108 25.61 -13.96 40.02
C LYS A 108 24.84 -13.76 38.73
N GLY A 109 25.01 -12.59 38.12
CA GLY A 109 24.49 -12.26 36.80
C GLY A 109 25.17 -11.01 36.22
N PHE A 110 24.53 -10.40 35.24
CA PHE A 110 24.94 -9.11 34.69
C PHE A 110 23.76 -8.16 34.54
N ARG A 111 24.04 -6.86 34.66
CA ARG A 111 23.14 -5.77 34.33
C ARG A 111 23.64 -5.09 33.06
N PHE A 112 22.76 -4.85 32.10
CA PHE A 112 23.04 -3.95 30.99
C PHE A 112 22.14 -2.72 31.04
N SER A 113 22.65 -1.56 30.59
CA SER A 113 21.83 -0.37 30.34
C SER A 113 22.22 0.29 29.02
N THR A 114 21.25 0.50 28.13
CA THR A 114 21.49 0.96 26.74
C THR A 114 21.78 2.46 26.66
N GLY A 115 21.13 3.28 27.50
CA GLY A 115 21.40 4.71 27.67
C GLY A 115 20.95 5.61 26.50
N ALA A 116 21.48 5.37 25.30
CA ALA A 116 21.16 6.08 24.07
C ALA A 116 20.10 5.35 23.22
N ILE A 117 19.55 6.03 22.22
CA ILE A 117 18.74 5.40 21.17
C ILE A 117 19.73 4.77 20.16
N LEU A 118 19.68 3.45 20.03
CA LEU A 118 20.42 2.68 19.04
C LEU A 118 19.54 2.49 17.79
N ASN A 119 20.14 2.29 16.62
CA ASN A 119 19.37 2.14 15.38
C ASN A 119 18.81 0.72 15.23
N ASN A 120 19.56 -0.28 15.69
CA ASN A 120 19.20 -1.69 15.54
C ASN A 120 19.44 -2.48 16.84
N PRO A 121 18.69 -3.58 17.09
CA PRO A 121 18.92 -4.47 18.23
C PRO A 121 20.35 -5.05 18.31
N TRP A 122 21.02 -5.23 17.18
CA TRP A 122 22.39 -5.74 17.09
C TRP A 122 23.49 -4.68 17.27
N ASP A 123 23.15 -3.39 17.38
CA ASP A 123 24.14 -2.32 17.64
C ASP A 123 24.72 -2.41 19.08
N ALA A 124 24.05 -3.16 19.97
CA ALA A 124 24.55 -3.54 21.29
C ALA A 124 24.24 -5.02 21.57
N GLN A 125 25.27 -5.80 21.93
CA GLN A 125 25.15 -7.24 22.13
C GLN A 125 25.99 -7.74 23.30
N VAL A 126 25.45 -8.71 24.04
CA VAL A 126 26.19 -9.56 24.98
C VAL A 126 26.44 -10.89 24.26
N LYS A 127 27.70 -11.19 23.89
CA LYS A 127 28.09 -12.46 23.26
C LYS A 127 28.61 -13.45 24.30
N PHE A 128 28.28 -14.72 24.18
CA PHE A 128 28.76 -15.80 25.06
C PHE A 128 29.85 -16.60 24.35
N THR A 129 30.88 -17.02 25.08
CA THR A 129 31.98 -17.81 24.51
C THR A 129 31.49 -19.20 24.10
N PRO A 130 31.58 -19.58 22.80
CA PRO A 130 31.20 -20.92 22.33
C PRO A 130 32.07 -22.01 22.96
N ALA A 131 31.44 -23.03 23.54
CA ALA A 131 32.09 -24.26 23.95
C ALA A 131 32.05 -25.31 22.84
N THR A 132 30.94 -25.38 22.09
CA THR A 132 30.72 -26.32 20.97
C THR A 132 30.01 -25.64 19.81
N GLY A 133 30.05 -26.30 18.64
CA GLY A 133 29.24 -25.92 17.47
C GLY A 133 27.83 -26.49 17.54
N ILE A 134 27.11 -26.38 16.43
CA ILE A 134 25.76 -26.91 16.21
C ILE A 134 25.70 -27.69 14.90
N ALA A 135 24.82 -28.68 14.81
CA ALA A 135 24.58 -29.47 13.61
C ALA A 135 23.14 -29.28 13.10
N ALA A 136 22.95 -29.43 11.78
CA ALA A 136 21.62 -29.44 11.17
C ALA A 136 20.74 -30.53 11.81
N ASN A 137 19.51 -30.15 12.16
CA ASN A 137 18.52 -30.90 12.95
C ASN A 137 18.73 -30.96 14.48
N ASP A 138 19.77 -30.33 15.04
CA ASP A 138 19.88 -30.17 16.49
C ASP A 138 18.69 -29.38 17.07
N ILE A 139 18.23 -29.79 18.24
CA ILE A 139 17.14 -29.16 19.01
C ILE A 139 17.76 -28.43 20.19
N VAL A 140 17.68 -27.09 20.15
CA VAL A 140 18.36 -26.20 21.09
C VAL A 140 17.36 -25.42 21.92
N LEU A 141 17.60 -25.39 23.24
CA LEU A 141 16.90 -24.52 24.20
C LEU A 141 17.87 -23.47 24.72
N VAL A 142 17.45 -22.21 24.67
CA VAL A 142 18.05 -21.13 25.45
C VAL A 142 17.15 -20.86 26.65
N ALA A 143 17.71 -20.89 27.85
CA ALA A 143 17.02 -20.59 29.09
C ALA A 143 17.83 -19.57 29.91
N PHE A 144 17.17 -18.58 30.51
CA PHE A 144 17.81 -17.59 31.37
C PHE A 144 16.80 -16.97 32.32
N TYR A 145 17.28 -16.38 33.41
CA TYR A 145 16.45 -15.51 34.25
C TYR A 145 16.71 -14.05 33.90
N ALA A 146 15.68 -13.22 33.93
CA ALA A 146 15.84 -11.77 33.74
C ALA A 146 14.78 -10.95 34.48
N ARG A 147 15.08 -9.66 34.69
CA ARG A 147 14.11 -8.62 35.07
C ARG A 147 14.53 -7.24 34.57
N THR A 148 13.56 -6.34 34.38
CA THR A 148 13.77 -4.95 34.00
C THR A 148 13.70 -4.03 35.21
N THR A 149 14.76 -3.25 35.45
CA THR A 149 14.81 -2.29 36.56
C THR A 149 14.42 -0.88 36.12
N SER A 150 14.51 -0.56 34.83
CA SER A 150 14.02 0.70 34.24
C SER A 150 13.84 0.55 32.74
N SER A 151 12.83 1.18 32.14
CA SER A 151 12.70 1.28 30.69
C SER A 151 11.96 2.56 30.28
N LYS A 152 12.33 3.15 29.15
CA LYS A 152 11.57 4.23 28.49
C LYS A 152 10.43 3.71 27.60
N ASN A 153 10.28 2.39 27.45
CA ASN A 153 9.05 1.83 26.89
C ASN A 153 7.85 2.25 27.76
N GLU A 154 6.73 2.57 27.13
CA GLU A 154 5.53 3.16 27.72
C GLU A 154 5.03 2.43 29.00
N TYR A 155 5.23 1.11 29.08
CA TYR A 155 4.77 0.25 30.18
C TYR A 155 5.90 -0.14 31.18
N GLY A 156 7.14 0.24 30.87
CA GLY A 156 8.32 0.03 31.71
C GLY A 156 9.00 -1.34 31.58
N ASP A 157 8.58 -2.18 30.64
CA ASP A 157 9.22 -3.46 30.33
C ASP A 157 10.46 -3.29 29.45
N GLY A 158 11.42 -4.21 29.57
CA GLY A 158 12.63 -4.26 28.76
C GLY A 158 12.51 -5.23 27.59
N ASN A 159 13.52 -5.22 26.72
CA ASN A 159 13.60 -6.04 25.52
C ASN A 159 14.98 -6.67 25.37
N LEU A 160 14.99 -7.93 24.95
CA LEU A 160 16.18 -8.69 24.64
C LEU A 160 15.83 -9.68 23.53
N THR A 161 16.68 -9.77 22.50
CA THR A 161 16.55 -10.80 21.46
C THR A 161 17.60 -11.88 21.65
N VAL A 162 17.15 -13.12 21.81
CA VAL A 162 18.00 -14.31 21.81
C VAL A 162 18.44 -14.59 20.38
N CYS A 163 19.75 -14.70 20.16
CA CYS A 163 20.36 -14.89 18.85
C CYS A 163 21.29 -16.10 18.82
N ILE A 164 21.14 -16.93 17.79
CA ILE A 164 22.10 -17.94 17.36
C ILE A 164 22.32 -17.70 15.87
N GLU A 165 23.56 -17.41 15.47
CA GLU A 165 23.87 -16.98 14.11
C GLU A 165 25.26 -17.43 13.64
N LYS A 166 25.49 -17.40 12.32
CA LYS A 166 26.85 -17.37 11.76
C LYS A 166 27.57 -16.12 12.26
N ASN A 167 28.78 -16.26 12.79
CA ASN A 167 29.54 -15.16 13.40
C ASN A 167 30.17 -14.16 12.41
N SER A 168 29.86 -14.30 11.13
CA SER A 168 30.44 -13.56 10.01
C SER A 168 29.40 -13.40 8.90
N ASP A 169 29.59 -12.41 8.04
CA ASP A 169 28.70 -12.07 6.92
C ASP A 169 28.33 -13.32 6.08
N PRO A 170 27.05 -13.53 5.71
CA PRO A 170 25.89 -12.64 5.86
C PRO A 170 25.14 -12.76 7.21
N TYR A 171 25.76 -13.29 8.27
CA TYR A 171 25.17 -13.46 9.60
C TYR A 171 23.83 -14.23 9.59
N THR A 172 23.76 -15.33 8.83
CA THR A 172 22.59 -16.22 8.77
C THR A 172 22.14 -16.61 10.18
N LYS A 173 20.86 -16.36 10.49
CA LYS A 173 20.25 -16.65 11.80
C LYS A 173 19.73 -18.08 11.82
N GLU A 174 20.09 -18.84 12.84
CA GLU A 174 19.39 -20.07 13.21
C GLU A 174 18.22 -19.74 14.16
N LEU A 175 18.47 -18.89 15.16
CA LEU A 175 17.47 -18.39 16.10
C LEU A 175 17.58 -16.87 16.19
N TYR A 176 16.44 -16.18 16.09
CA TYR A 176 16.33 -14.75 16.36
C TYR A 176 14.98 -14.47 17.01
N TYR A 177 14.93 -14.44 18.34
CA TYR A 177 13.68 -14.45 19.10
C TYR A 177 13.63 -13.34 20.15
N LYS A 178 12.76 -12.35 19.93
CA LYS A 178 12.58 -11.19 20.82
C LYS A 178 11.73 -11.57 22.02
N ILE A 179 12.17 -11.17 23.21
CA ILE A 179 11.49 -11.41 24.48
C ILE A 179 11.25 -10.07 25.19
N ASN A 180 10.03 -9.88 25.69
CA ASN A 180 9.65 -8.79 26.59
C ASN A 180 9.97 -9.19 28.04
N ILE A 181 10.80 -8.40 28.71
CA ILE A 181 11.30 -8.66 30.07
C ILE A 181 10.51 -7.79 31.06
N GLY A 182 9.82 -8.44 31.99
CA GLY A 182 9.02 -7.77 33.02
C GLY A 182 9.86 -7.31 34.21
N LYS A 183 9.23 -6.60 35.15
CA LYS A 183 9.93 -5.99 36.32
C LYS A 183 10.37 -6.99 37.39
N GLU A 184 9.75 -8.18 37.43
CA GLU A 184 10.07 -9.26 38.37
C GLU A 184 11.04 -10.28 37.76
N TRP A 185 11.86 -10.91 38.60
CA TRP A 185 12.70 -12.03 38.18
C TRP A 185 11.82 -13.19 37.67
N LYS A 186 11.94 -13.49 36.38
CA LYS A 186 11.26 -14.62 35.73
C LYS A 186 12.24 -15.41 34.88
N GLN A 187 11.94 -16.69 34.71
CA GLN A 187 12.64 -17.54 33.75
C GLN A 187 12.05 -17.36 32.36
N TYR A 188 12.93 -17.25 31.37
CA TYR A 188 12.62 -17.03 29.97
C TYR A 188 13.28 -18.10 29.12
N PHE A 189 12.58 -18.49 28.06
CA PHE A 189 12.96 -19.57 27.16
C PHE A 189 12.83 -19.17 25.69
N ALA A 190 13.76 -19.65 24.85
CA ALA A 190 13.65 -19.63 23.40
C ALA A 190 14.15 -20.97 22.84
N SER A 191 13.44 -21.57 21.91
CA SER A 191 13.73 -22.93 21.42
C SER A 191 13.76 -22.98 19.89
N VAL A 192 14.67 -23.76 19.32
CA VAL A 192 14.85 -23.84 17.87
C VAL A 192 15.24 -25.24 17.40
N LYS A 193 14.88 -25.57 16.16
CA LYS A 193 15.50 -26.66 15.39
C LYS A 193 16.51 -26.06 14.42
N ILE A 194 17.78 -26.39 14.59
CA ILE A 194 18.89 -25.91 13.76
C ILE A 194 18.75 -26.41 12.32
N THR A 195 19.04 -25.52 11.37
CA THR A 195 18.99 -25.76 9.92
C THR A 195 20.38 -25.93 9.32
N ASN A 196 21.38 -25.17 9.76
CA ASN A 196 22.76 -25.25 9.25
C ASN A 196 23.75 -25.78 10.29
N THR A 197 24.70 -26.61 9.85
CA THR A 197 25.83 -27.05 10.68
C THR A 197 26.89 -25.94 10.74
N LEU A 198 27.23 -25.49 11.94
CA LEU A 198 28.27 -24.48 12.20
C LEU A 198 29.26 -24.97 13.26
N ALA A 199 30.56 -24.87 12.97
CA ALA A 199 31.62 -25.13 13.95
C ALA A 199 31.61 -24.09 15.10
N SER A 200 32.20 -24.42 16.25
CA SER A 200 32.31 -23.51 17.40
C SER A 200 32.99 -22.17 17.06
N THR A 201 33.92 -22.17 16.11
CA THR A 201 34.62 -20.99 15.59
C THR A 201 33.84 -20.20 14.53
N ALA A 202 32.66 -20.68 14.11
CA ALA A 202 31.81 -20.09 13.08
C ALA A 202 30.41 -19.67 13.58
N VAL A 203 30.05 -20.03 14.82
CA VAL A 203 28.76 -19.71 15.46
C VAL A 203 28.93 -18.59 16.49
N SER A 204 27.89 -17.78 16.65
CA SER A 204 27.75 -16.76 17.68
C SER A 204 26.50 -17.05 18.51
N TYR A 205 26.67 -17.17 19.82
CA TYR A 205 25.59 -17.23 20.80
C TYR A 205 25.50 -15.86 21.48
N SER A 206 24.39 -15.16 21.37
CA SER A 206 24.31 -13.78 21.85
C SER A 206 22.91 -13.34 22.29
N PHE A 207 22.89 -12.29 23.10
CA PHE A 207 21.71 -11.47 23.34
C PHE A 207 21.91 -10.13 22.65
N HIS A 208 20.99 -9.79 21.73
CA HIS A 208 20.93 -8.51 21.05
C HIS A 208 19.98 -7.60 21.86
N ILE A 209 20.49 -6.46 22.30
CA ILE A 209 19.88 -5.65 23.36
C ILE A 209 19.72 -4.16 22.98
N GLY A 210 20.00 -3.82 21.72
CA GLY A 210 19.94 -2.46 21.16
C GLY A 210 18.52 -1.91 20.99
N PHE A 211 17.80 -1.77 22.09
CA PHE A 211 16.45 -1.21 22.17
C PHE A 211 16.48 0.17 22.86
N PRO A 212 15.37 0.95 22.80
CA PRO A 212 15.26 2.24 23.50
C PRO A 212 15.67 2.17 24.97
N ASN A 213 16.15 3.30 25.52
CA ASN A 213 16.82 3.39 26.82
C ASN A 213 16.15 2.52 27.90
N GLN A 214 16.86 1.47 28.29
CA GLN A 214 16.42 0.45 29.24
C GLN A 214 17.58 -0.02 30.12
N THR A 215 17.26 -0.59 31.28
CA THR A 215 18.17 -1.31 32.17
C THR A 215 17.55 -2.64 32.56
N VAL A 216 18.28 -3.73 32.28
CA VAL A 216 17.82 -5.11 32.47
C VAL A 216 18.91 -5.89 33.18
N GLU A 217 18.51 -6.73 34.13
CA GLU A 217 19.35 -7.69 34.83
C GLU A 217 19.06 -9.10 34.30
N VAL A 218 20.12 -9.89 34.13
CA VAL A 218 20.07 -11.22 33.52
C VAL A 218 20.99 -12.18 34.30
N ALA A 219 20.56 -13.42 34.48
CA ALA A 219 21.28 -14.45 35.23
C ALA A 219 21.01 -15.86 34.71
N ASP A 220 21.83 -16.83 35.14
CA ASP A 220 21.67 -18.27 34.86
C ASP A 220 21.42 -18.60 33.37
N VAL A 221 22.22 -17.97 32.49
CA VAL A 221 22.11 -18.15 31.04
C VAL A 221 22.62 -19.52 30.62
N LYS A 222 21.78 -20.26 29.89
CA LYS A 222 22.03 -21.61 29.39
C LYS A 222 21.65 -21.69 27.91
N PHE A 223 22.57 -22.14 27.08
CA PHE A 223 22.29 -22.59 25.70
C PHE A 223 22.52 -24.10 25.69
N LEU A 224 21.45 -24.90 25.57
CA LEU A 224 21.44 -26.35 25.74
C LEU A 224 21.06 -27.04 24.44
N ASN A 225 21.88 -27.97 23.98
CA ASN A 225 21.66 -28.77 22.79
C ASN A 225 21.24 -30.20 23.19
N TYR A 226 20.04 -30.60 22.78
CA TYR A 226 19.49 -31.95 22.95
C TYR A 226 19.72 -32.84 21.72
N LYS A 227 20.43 -32.34 20.71
CA LYS A 227 20.60 -33.01 19.41
C LYS A 227 19.23 -33.38 18.84
N ASN A 228 19.00 -34.64 18.52
CA ASN A 228 17.73 -35.18 18.06
C ASN A 228 16.99 -36.00 19.14
N SER A 229 17.34 -35.89 20.43
CA SER A 229 16.74 -36.72 21.50
C SER A 229 15.36 -36.24 21.97
N LEU A 230 15.02 -34.97 21.72
CA LEU A 230 13.71 -34.38 21.98
C LEU A 230 13.13 -33.81 20.68
N SER A 231 11.81 -33.66 20.62
CA SER A 231 11.14 -32.87 19.59
C SER A 231 10.88 -31.44 20.09
N LEU A 232 10.81 -30.47 19.16
CA LEU A 232 10.74 -29.04 19.50
C LEU A 232 9.49 -28.69 20.35
N ASP A 233 8.39 -29.42 20.19
CA ASP A 233 7.15 -29.26 20.97
C ASP A 233 7.27 -29.73 22.43
N LYS A 234 8.38 -30.37 22.82
CA LYS A 234 8.68 -30.76 24.22
C LYS A 234 9.56 -29.74 24.95
N LEU A 235 10.09 -28.75 24.25
CA LEU A 235 10.87 -27.68 24.89
C LEU A 235 9.95 -26.57 25.41
N PRO A 236 10.26 -25.97 26.57
CA PRO A 236 9.60 -24.75 26.99
C PRO A 236 9.97 -23.60 26.05
N VAL A 237 9.02 -22.71 25.79
CA VAL A 237 9.20 -21.47 25.05
C VAL A 237 8.49 -20.35 25.82
N THR A 238 9.06 -19.14 25.84
CA THR A 238 8.34 -17.98 26.39
C THR A 238 7.13 -17.72 25.51
N GLU A 239 5.95 -17.52 26.07
CA GLU A 239 4.80 -17.12 25.27
C GLU A 239 5.04 -15.74 24.63
N ILE A 240 4.77 -15.61 23.33
CA ILE A 240 4.76 -14.33 22.64
C ILE A 240 3.57 -13.53 23.17
N THR A 241 3.78 -12.25 23.47
CA THR A 241 2.71 -11.36 23.92
C THR A 241 2.88 -9.95 23.36
N TYR A 242 1.76 -9.25 23.24
CA TYR A 242 1.65 -7.88 22.77
C TYR A 242 0.68 -7.11 23.65
N ILE A 243 0.92 -5.82 23.82
CA ILE A 243 0.04 -4.93 24.60
C ILE A 243 -1.31 -4.80 23.89
N GLY A 244 -2.40 -4.97 24.64
CA GLY A 244 -3.76 -5.04 24.11
C GLY A 244 -4.29 -6.46 23.92
N ARG A 245 -3.49 -7.51 24.16
CA ARG A 245 -3.96 -8.91 24.13
C ARG A 245 -4.91 -9.26 25.27
N GLU A 246 -4.78 -8.59 26.42
CA GLU A 246 -5.51 -8.85 27.66
C GLU A 246 -7.02 -8.95 27.41
N ALA A 247 -7.71 -9.96 27.95
CA ALA A 247 -9.11 -10.24 27.58
C ALA A 247 -10.06 -9.04 27.75
N ASN A 248 -9.82 -8.18 28.75
CA ASN A 248 -10.57 -6.97 29.08
C ASN A 248 -9.94 -5.66 28.55
N ALA A 249 -9.02 -5.72 27.57
CA ALA A 249 -8.34 -4.55 27.04
C ALA A 249 -9.34 -3.50 26.48
N ALA A 250 -9.27 -2.27 27.01
CA ALA A 250 -10.28 -1.23 26.81
C ALA A 250 -10.51 -0.81 25.34
N TRP A 251 -9.51 -1.01 24.47
CA TRP A 251 -9.62 -0.70 23.05
C TRP A 251 -10.70 -1.54 22.34
N ARG A 252 -11.04 -2.74 22.84
CA ARG A 252 -12.06 -3.62 22.21
C ARG A 252 -13.46 -3.00 22.25
N THR A 253 -13.87 -2.40 23.37
CA THR A 253 -15.15 -1.69 23.47
C THR A 253 -15.19 -0.50 22.51
N GLN A 254 -14.13 0.32 22.50
CA GLN A 254 -14.02 1.46 21.58
C GLN A 254 -14.05 1.03 20.10
N SER A 255 -13.44 -0.12 19.77
CA SER A 255 -13.53 -0.71 18.45
C SER A 255 -14.95 -1.15 18.11
N ALA A 256 -15.68 -1.77 19.04
CA ALA A 256 -17.07 -2.16 18.84
C ALA A 256 -17.98 -0.94 18.59
N ASP A 257 -17.80 0.15 19.34
CA ASP A 257 -18.53 1.40 19.16
C ASP A 257 -18.25 2.01 17.77
N ARG A 258 -16.97 2.09 17.37
CA ARG A 258 -16.58 2.55 16.02
C ARG A 258 -17.16 1.65 14.93
N ILE A 259 -17.06 0.32 15.05
CA ILE A 259 -17.64 -0.64 14.11
C ILE A 259 -19.15 -0.41 13.98
N ASN A 260 -19.86 -0.20 15.07
CA ASN A 260 -21.30 0.05 15.05
C ASN A 260 -21.69 1.37 14.37
N LEU A 261 -20.80 2.37 14.36
CA LEU A 261 -20.98 3.66 13.70
C LEU A 261 -20.54 3.66 12.22
N ILE A 262 -19.47 2.96 11.88
CA ILE A 262 -18.82 3.05 10.55
C ILE A 262 -19.03 1.83 9.64
N ARG A 263 -19.45 0.68 10.20
CA ARG A 263 -19.66 -0.58 9.47
C ARG A 263 -21.09 -1.11 9.51
N LYS A 264 -22.02 -0.37 10.12
CA LYS A 264 -23.44 -0.74 10.16
C LYS A 264 -24.33 0.42 9.74
N GLY A 265 -25.49 0.11 9.18
CA GLY A 265 -26.50 1.06 8.75
C GLY A 265 -27.90 0.55 9.07
N THR A 266 -28.83 1.50 9.20
CA THR A 266 -30.26 1.24 9.33
C THR A 266 -30.94 1.40 7.97
N ALA A 267 -31.83 0.47 7.64
CA ALA A 267 -32.72 0.50 6.48
C ALA A 267 -34.19 0.57 6.91
N GLU A 268 -34.95 1.39 6.19
CA GLU A 268 -36.41 1.48 6.29
C GLU A 268 -36.97 0.84 5.03
N ILE A 269 -37.58 -0.34 5.18
CA ILE A 269 -38.15 -1.11 4.09
C ILE A 269 -39.65 -0.84 4.04
N VAL A 270 -40.18 -0.46 2.88
CA VAL A 270 -41.63 -0.25 2.66
C VAL A 270 -42.10 -1.24 1.59
N VAL A 271 -43.16 -1.99 1.86
CA VAL A 271 -43.65 -3.06 0.97
C VAL A 271 -45.01 -2.69 0.39
N TYR A 272 -45.16 -2.87 -0.92
CA TYR A 272 -46.40 -2.63 -1.67
C TYR A 272 -46.95 -3.90 -2.34
N ASP A 273 -48.26 -3.95 -2.55
CA ASP A 273 -48.90 -4.97 -3.40
C ASP A 273 -48.71 -4.67 -4.91
N GLU A 274 -49.42 -5.41 -5.77
CA GLU A 274 -49.41 -5.22 -7.23
C GLU A 274 -50.20 -3.99 -7.70
N GLN A 275 -51.06 -3.44 -6.85
CA GLN A 275 -51.91 -2.28 -7.12
C GLN A 275 -51.27 -0.98 -6.60
N GLY A 276 -50.17 -1.07 -5.85
CA GLY A 276 -49.48 0.07 -5.25
C GLY A 276 -50.01 0.47 -3.87
N ASN A 277 -50.77 -0.39 -3.19
CA ASN A 277 -51.18 -0.19 -1.80
C ASN A 277 -50.11 -0.73 -0.85
N LEU A 278 -50.03 -0.17 0.37
CA LEU A 278 -49.13 -0.64 1.42
C LEU A 278 -49.54 -2.05 1.89
N LEU A 279 -48.59 -2.97 1.90
CA LEU A 279 -48.83 -4.36 2.25
C LEU A 279 -48.46 -4.64 3.71
N LYS A 280 -49.50 -4.80 4.52
CA LYS A 280 -49.43 -5.13 5.95
C LYS A 280 -49.22 -6.63 6.18
N ASP A 281 -48.67 -6.99 7.34
CA ASP A 281 -48.54 -8.36 7.83
C ASP A 281 -47.78 -9.33 6.87
N ALA A 282 -46.98 -8.77 5.95
CA ALA A 282 -46.18 -9.53 5.00
C ALA A 282 -44.83 -9.92 5.60
N THR A 283 -44.39 -11.15 5.33
CA THR A 283 -43.07 -11.62 5.76
C THR A 283 -42.00 -11.07 4.82
N VAL A 284 -41.02 -10.39 5.40
CA VAL A 284 -39.80 -9.90 4.74
C VAL A 284 -38.59 -10.64 5.33
N THR A 285 -38.09 -11.63 4.60
CA THR A 285 -36.81 -12.27 4.89
C THR A 285 -35.68 -11.40 4.36
N ILE A 286 -34.65 -11.18 5.18
CA ILE A 286 -33.46 -10.39 4.84
C ILE A 286 -32.22 -11.26 5.07
N GLU A 287 -31.38 -11.41 4.04
CA GLU A 287 -30.21 -12.29 4.02
C GLU A 287 -29.01 -11.52 3.45
N MET A 288 -27.95 -11.32 4.23
CA MET A 288 -26.72 -10.72 3.71
C MET A 288 -26.07 -11.67 2.71
N VAL A 289 -25.71 -11.16 1.52
CA VAL A 289 -25.03 -11.93 0.45
C VAL A 289 -23.64 -11.40 0.14
N ARG A 290 -23.29 -10.21 0.63
CA ARG A 290 -21.98 -9.59 0.44
C ARG A 290 -21.70 -8.50 1.46
N HIS A 291 -20.50 -8.53 2.03
CA HIS A 291 -19.97 -7.44 2.85
C HIS A 291 -19.36 -6.31 1.98
N GLN A 292 -19.50 -5.05 2.41
CA GLN A 292 -18.92 -3.87 1.73
C GLN A 292 -17.40 -3.75 1.94
N PHE A 293 -16.94 -3.93 3.18
CA PHE A 293 -15.52 -4.03 3.49
C PHE A 293 -14.89 -5.25 2.79
N GLY A 294 -13.68 -5.08 2.27
CA GLY A 294 -12.91 -6.14 1.63
C GLY A 294 -12.32 -7.12 2.64
N PHE A 295 -12.62 -8.40 2.47
CA PHE A 295 -12.03 -9.52 3.19
C PHE A 295 -11.43 -10.43 2.13
N GLY A 296 -10.11 -10.53 2.08
CA GLY A 296 -9.44 -11.11 0.92
C GLY A 296 -8.22 -11.98 1.19
N SER A 297 -7.72 -12.61 0.12
CA SER A 297 -6.44 -13.30 0.11
C SER A 297 -5.71 -13.16 -1.24
N ALA A 298 -4.39 -13.32 -1.21
CA ALA A 298 -3.59 -13.60 -2.39
C ALA A 298 -3.95 -14.97 -2.97
N VAL A 299 -3.95 -15.07 -4.30
CA VAL A 299 -4.23 -16.28 -5.07
C VAL A 299 -3.27 -16.43 -6.25
N ALA A 300 -2.77 -17.64 -6.49
CA ALA A 300 -2.06 -17.96 -7.73
C ALA A 300 -3.08 -18.36 -8.81
N ALA A 301 -3.06 -17.72 -9.98
CA ALA A 301 -4.10 -17.93 -11.00
C ALA A 301 -4.15 -19.39 -11.51
N SER A 302 -2.98 -20.03 -11.66
CA SER A 302 -2.90 -21.46 -12.03
C SER A 302 -3.55 -22.36 -10.97
N THR A 303 -3.19 -22.19 -9.69
CA THR A 303 -3.71 -23.00 -8.58
C THR A 303 -5.21 -22.78 -8.40
N PHE A 304 -5.70 -21.55 -8.55
CA PHE A 304 -7.13 -21.24 -8.53
C PHE A 304 -7.93 -21.93 -9.64
N LEU A 305 -7.37 -22.13 -10.84
CA LEU A 305 -8.06 -22.88 -11.91
C LEU A 305 -7.97 -24.39 -11.74
N ASN A 306 -6.81 -24.89 -11.33
CA ASN A 306 -6.51 -26.32 -11.36
C ASN A 306 -6.86 -27.06 -10.06
N ASN A 307 -6.95 -26.37 -8.91
CA ASN A 307 -7.34 -26.95 -7.63
C ASN A 307 -8.77 -26.54 -7.24
N ALA A 308 -9.70 -27.50 -7.28
CA ALA A 308 -11.12 -27.28 -6.98
C ALA A 308 -11.38 -26.89 -5.52
N THR A 309 -10.64 -27.49 -4.56
CA THR A 309 -10.75 -27.17 -3.13
C THR A 309 -10.25 -25.76 -2.84
N TYR A 310 -9.13 -25.37 -3.45
CA TYR A 310 -8.60 -24.01 -3.38
C TYR A 310 -9.62 -22.99 -3.89
N ARG A 311 -10.16 -23.20 -5.10
CA ARG A 311 -11.19 -22.34 -5.71
C ARG A 311 -12.46 -22.24 -4.88
N LYS A 312 -12.92 -23.36 -4.29
CA LYS A 312 -14.09 -23.39 -3.40
C LYS A 312 -13.86 -22.48 -2.19
N ASN A 313 -12.75 -22.66 -1.48
CA ASN A 313 -12.41 -21.82 -0.32
C ASN A 313 -12.28 -20.33 -0.70
N VAL A 314 -11.72 -20.01 -1.89
CA VAL A 314 -11.69 -18.62 -2.37
C VAL A 314 -13.09 -18.01 -2.50
N TYR A 315 -14.08 -18.77 -2.99
CA TYR A 315 -15.47 -18.29 -3.09
C TYR A 315 -16.22 -18.21 -1.77
N GLU A 316 -15.82 -19.00 -0.78
CA GLU A 316 -16.50 -19.07 0.52
C GLU A 316 -15.92 -18.09 1.55
N LEU A 317 -14.63 -17.78 1.47
CA LEU A 317 -13.91 -16.98 2.47
C LEU A 317 -13.71 -15.52 2.09
N PHE A 318 -13.74 -15.17 0.80
CA PHE A 318 -13.25 -13.88 0.31
C PHE A 318 -14.22 -13.18 -0.66
N ASN A 319 -14.37 -11.85 -0.52
CA ASN A 319 -15.05 -10.98 -1.49
C ASN A 319 -14.06 -10.14 -2.34
N GLU A 320 -12.77 -10.21 -2.02
CA GLU A 320 -11.66 -9.55 -2.71
C GLU A 320 -10.46 -10.51 -2.83
N VAL A 321 -9.71 -10.47 -3.93
CA VAL A 321 -8.45 -11.20 -4.10
C VAL A 321 -7.39 -10.36 -4.79
N VAL A 322 -6.14 -10.80 -4.71
CA VAL A 322 -5.01 -10.28 -5.47
C VAL A 322 -4.26 -11.44 -6.11
N PHE A 323 -3.75 -11.28 -7.33
CA PHE A 323 -2.87 -12.31 -7.90
C PHE A 323 -1.49 -12.23 -7.24
N GLU A 324 -1.09 -13.32 -6.56
CA GLU A 324 0.12 -13.39 -5.71
C GLU A 324 1.39 -13.01 -6.49
N ASN A 325 1.50 -13.52 -7.72
CA ASN A 325 2.67 -13.30 -8.58
C ASN A 325 2.33 -13.07 -10.06
N ASP A 326 1.15 -13.51 -10.54
CA ASP A 326 0.84 -13.58 -11.99
C ASP A 326 0.86 -12.22 -12.72
N LEU A 327 0.72 -11.10 -11.99
CA LEU A 327 0.78 -9.74 -12.54
C LEU A 327 2.11 -9.01 -12.28
N LYS A 328 3.05 -9.55 -11.50
CA LYS A 328 4.40 -8.98 -11.29
C LYS A 328 5.23 -9.00 -12.58
N TRP A 329 6.29 -8.19 -12.68
CA TRP A 329 7.05 -8.02 -13.94
C TRP A 329 7.70 -9.32 -14.42
N GLY A 330 8.43 -10.04 -13.57
CA GLY A 330 9.06 -11.32 -13.95
C GLY A 330 8.08 -12.38 -14.50
N PRO A 331 6.98 -12.70 -13.78
CA PRO A 331 6.01 -13.71 -14.22
C PRO A 331 5.07 -13.28 -15.36
N PHE A 332 4.70 -12.00 -15.46
CA PHE A 332 3.71 -11.55 -16.42
C PHE A 332 4.27 -11.54 -17.86
N ASN A 333 3.68 -12.35 -18.72
CA ASN A 333 3.94 -12.35 -20.16
C ASN A 333 2.65 -12.00 -20.91
N PRO A 334 2.58 -10.86 -21.66
CA PRO A 334 1.37 -10.47 -22.38
C PRO A 334 0.92 -11.50 -23.44
N ASN A 335 1.86 -12.32 -23.95
CA ASN A 335 1.59 -13.39 -24.91
C ASN A 335 1.09 -14.71 -24.26
N SER A 336 1.14 -14.82 -22.92
CA SER A 336 0.73 -16.03 -22.18
C SER A 336 -0.14 -15.68 -20.98
N THR A 337 -1.36 -15.20 -21.26
CA THR A 337 -2.29 -14.65 -20.24
C THR A 337 -3.49 -15.55 -19.94
N PHE A 338 -3.50 -16.81 -20.40
CA PHE A 338 -4.66 -17.72 -20.30
C PHE A 338 -5.17 -17.90 -18.86
N ASN A 339 -4.29 -18.30 -17.93
CA ASN A 339 -4.69 -18.55 -16.54
C ASN A 339 -5.24 -17.29 -15.86
N ILE A 340 -4.64 -16.12 -16.14
CA ILE A 340 -5.06 -14.84 -15.57
C ILE A 340 -6.45 -14.46 -16.09
N ARG A 341 -6.65 -14.49 -17.42
CA ARG A 341 -7.95 -14.20 -18.05
C ARG A 341 -9.05 -15.13 -17.51
N ARG A 342 -8.81 -16.44 -17.49
CA ARG A 342 -9.80 -17.43 -17.02
C ARG A 342 -10.10 -17.31 -15.53
N SER A 343 -9.12 -16.89 -14.72
CA SER A 343 -9.33 -16.62 -13.30
C SER A 343 -10.19 -15.38 -13.10
N LEU A 344 -9.84 -14.26 -13.76
CA LEU A 344 -10.66 -13.04 -13.78
C LEU A 344 -12.10 -13.33 -14.23
N ASP A 345 -12.30 -14.09 -15.31
CA ASP A 345 -13.64 -14.46 -15.81
C ASP A 345 -14.48 -15.24 -14.78
N SER A 346 -13.82 -16.05 -13.92
CA SER A 346 -14.48 -16.77 -12.82
C SER A 346 -14.81 -15.85 -11.65
N LEU A 347 -13.87 -14.98 -11.29
CA LEU A 347 -14.01 -14.02 -10.20
C LEU A 347 -15.12 -13.00 -10.51
N ASP A 348 -15.16 -12.47 -11.74
CA ASP A 348 -16.22 -11.57 -12.23
C ASP A 348 -17.62 -12.20 -12.17
N LYS A 349 -17.74 -13.50 -12.47
CA LYS A 349 -19.01 -14.25 -12.34
C LYS A 349 -19.46 -14.41 -10.89
N LYS A 350 -18.51 -14.49 -9.95
CA LYS A 350 -18.76 -14.43 -8.51
C LYS A 350 -18.74 -13.00 -7.96
N LYS A 351 -18.55 -12.01 -8.84
CA LYS A 351 -18.38 -10.58 -8.53
C LYS A 351 -17.22 -10.30 -7.56
N ILE A 352 -16.27 -11.22 -7.37
CA ILE A 352 -15.17 -11.04 -6.41
C ILE A 352 -14.24 -9.95 -6.93
N ALA A 353 -13.96 -8.95 -6.11
CA ALA A 353 -13.08 -7.85 -6.46
C ALA A 353 -11.65 -8.35 -6.70
N VAL A 354 -10.94 -7.74 -7.65
CA VAL A 354 -9.54 -8.10 -7.92
C VAL A 354 -8.65 -6.87 -7.85
N ARG A 355 -7.61 -6.96 -7.02
CA ARG A 355 -6.50 -6.00 -6.93
C ARG A 355 -5.36 -6.44 -7.85
N GLY A 356 -4.76 -5.49 -8.55
CA GLY A 356 -3.56 -5.70 -9.33
C GLY A 356 -2.30 -5.52 -8.49
N HIS A 357 -1.44 -6.53 -8.44
CA HIS A 357 -0.15 -6.47 -7.78
C HIS A 357 0.95 -7.08 -8.69
N ASN A 358 1.95 -6.33 -9.14
CA ASN A 358 2.09 -4.88 -9.07
C ASN A 358 2.59 -4.35 -10.42
N VAL A 359 2.41 -3.06 -10.70
CA VAL A 359 2.86 -2.47 -11.96
C VAL A 359 4.39 -2.36 -11.96
N ILE A 360 4.96 -1.68 -10.95
CA ILE A 360 6.40 -1.49 -10.75
C ILE A 360 6.82 -1.82 -9.31
N TRP A 361 7.88 -2.61 -9.19
CA TRP A 361 8.66 -2.85 -7.97
C TRP A 361 10.11 -2.47 -8.31
N PRO A 362 10.61 -1.29 -7.89
CA PRO A 362 11.67 -0.57 -8.62
C PRO A 362 13.11 -1.00 -8.28
N SER A 363 13.34 -2.30 -8.06
CA SER A 363 14.67 -2.91 -7.98
C SER A 363 14.88 -4.01 -9.02
N TYR A 364 16.11 -4.11 -9.52
CA TYR A 364 16.51 -5.15 -10.48
C TYR A 364 16.25 -6.58 -9.97
N LYS A 365 16.20 -6.81 -8.65
CA LYS A 365 15.92 -8.12 -8.06
C LYS A 365 14.49 -8.62 -8.32
N PHE A 366 13.58 -7.72 -8.72
CA PHE A 366 12.16 -8.01 -9.00
C PHE A 366 11.76 -7.79 -10.47
N MET A 367 12.74 -7.46 -11.32
CA MET A 367 12.58 -7.23 -12.75
C MET A 367 13.22 -8.34 -13.58
N PRO A 368 12.88 -8.48 -14.88
CA PRO A 368 13.66 -9.30 -15.79
C PRO A 368 15.13 -8.87 -15.78
N THR A 369 16.05 -9.84 -15.74
CA THR A 369 17.51 -9.59 -15.60
C THR A 369 18.08 -8.66 -16.69
N ALA A 370 17.47 -8.65 -17.88
CA ALA A 370 17.83 -7.75 -18.99
C ALA A 370 17.71 -6.25 -18.64
N ILE A 371 16.84 -5.86 -17.70
CA ILE A 371 16.65 -4.46 -17.31
C ILE A 371 17.91 -3.89 -16.63
N ALA A 372 18.67 -4.71 -15.89
CA ALA A 372 19.93 -4.30 -15.25
C ALA A 372 21.01 -3.89 -16.27
N ASN A 373 20.95 -4.38 -17.51
CA ASN A 373 21.87 -3.99 -18.58
C ASN A 373 21.63 -2.56 -19.07
N LEU A 374 20.45 -1.99 -18.80
CA LEU A 374 20.08 -0.63 -19.21
C LEU A 374 20.52 0.45 -18.22
N LYS A 375 21.17 0.10 -17.10
CA LYS A 375 21.53 1.05 -16.03
C LYS A 375 22.37 2.26 -16.47
N ASN A 376 23.20 2.08 -17.49
CA ASN A 376 24.03 3.13 -18.08
C ASN A 376 23.35 3.86 -19.26
N ASN A 377 22.07 3.56 -19.54
CA ASN A 377 21.29 4.18 -20.60
C ASN A 377 19.90 4.60 -20.05
N PRO A 378 19.81 5.77 -19.38
CA PRO A 378 18.58 6.24 -18.75
C PRO A 378 17.37 6.32 -19.70
N VAL A 379 17.60 6.65 -20.97
CA VAL A 379 16.52 6.74 -21.98
C VAL A 379 15.96 5.35 -22.32
N ALA A 380 16.82 4.36 -22.53
CA ALA A 380 16.38 2.98 -22.78
C ALA A 380 15.71 2.37 -21.55
N LEU A 381 16.27 2.59 -20.34
CA LEU A 381 15.67 2.15 -19.08
C LEU A 381 14.26 2.75 -18.91
N ARG A 382 14.11 4.06 -19.09
CA ARG A 382 12.81 4.75 -19.02
C ARG A 382 11.82 4.17 -20.02
N ASN A 383 12.23 3.95 -21.27
CA ASN A 383 11.37 3.42 -22.32
C ASN A 383 10.85 2.00 -22.00
N GLU A 384 11.65 1.14 -21.39
CA GLU A 384 11.24 -0.23 -21.06
C GLU A 384 10.32 -0.29 -19.83
N ILE A 385 10.55 0.56 -18.82
CA ILE A 385 9.61 0.78 -17.70
C ILE A 385 8.27 1.32 -18.21
N ASP A 386 8.33 2.35 -19.06
CA ASP A 386 7.18 2.94 -19.73
C ASP A 386 6.39 1.89 -20.54
N LYS A 387 7.07 0.93 -21.18
CA LYS A 387 6.47 -0.17 -21.93
C LYS A 387 5.79 -1.18 -20.98
N ARG A 388 6.48 -1.59 -19.90
CA ARG A 388 5.95 -2.49 -18.87
C ARG A 388 4.64 -1.97 -18.27
N ILE A 389 4.59 -0.69 -17.90
CA ILE A 389 3.39 -0.05 -17.35
C ILE A 389 2.23 -0.19 -18.34
N ASP A 390 2.48 0.11 -19.62
CA ASP A 390 1.48 0.01 -20.67
C ASP A 390 0.97 -1.42 -20.89
N ASP A 391 1.87 -2.41 -21.01
CA ASP A 391 1.50 -3.79 -21.29
C ASP A 391 0.54 -4.35 -20.22
N VAL A 392 0.90 -4.20 -18.93
CA VAL A 392 0.16 -4.83 -17.82
C VAL A 392 -1.14 -4.10 -17.50
N THR A 393 -1.15 -2.76 -17.55
CA THR A 393 -2.34 -1.97 -17.22
C THR A 393 -3.38 -2.00 -18.34
N LYS A 394 -2.96 -1.96 -19.62
CA LYS A 394 -3.89 -2.13 -20.75
C LYS A 394 -4.46 -3.55 -20.82
N PHE A 395 -3.69 -4.57 -20.42
CA PHE A 395 -4.20 -5.94 -20.31
C PHE A 395 -5.35 -6.09 -19.31
N ALA A 396 -5.28 -5.40 -18.16
CA ALA A 396 -6.25 -5.54 -17.07
C ALA A 396 -7.25 -4.36 -16.95
N SER A 397 -7.21 -3.40 -17.87
CA SER A 397 -8.03 -2.18 -17.87
C SER A 397 -9.52 -2.51 -17.73
N GLY A 398 -10.19 -1.86 -16.77
CA GLY A 398 -11.60 -2.08 -16.46
C GLY A 398 -11.95 -3.40 -15.76
N ARG A 399 -10.98 -4.25 -15.40
CA ARG A 399 -11.20 -5.54 -14.70
C ARG A 399 -10.70 -5.58 -13.25
N LEU A 400 -10.05 -4.52 -12.78
CA LEU A 400 -9.48 -4.42 -11.44
C LEU A 400 -10.10 -3.25 -10.68
N ASN A 401 -10.27 -3.40 -9.37
CA ASN A 401 -10.73 -2.30 -8.51
C ASN A 401 -9.62 -1.29 -8.24
N ASP A 402 -8.40 -1.79 -8.05
CA ASP A 402 -7.22 -1.02 -7.68
C ASP A 402 -5.93 -1.68 -8.15
N TRP A 403 -4.89 -0.86 -8.29
CA TRP A 403 -3.53 -1.26 -8.63
C TRP A 403 -2.54 -0.81 -7.56
N ASP A 404 -1.65 -1.71 -7.14
CA ASP A 404 -0.32 -1.30 -6.70
C ASP A 404 0.45 -0.80 -7.92
N VAL A 405 0.45 0.52 -8.10
CA VAL A 405 1.27 1.15 -9.12
C VAL A 405 2.75 1.03 -8.77
N LEU A 406 3.05 1.18 -7.48
CA LEU A 406 4.40 1.25 -6.95
C LEU A 406 4.51 0.46 -5.63
N ASN A 407 5.35 -0.58 -5.64
CA ASN A 407 5.63 -1.44 -4.50
C ASN A 407 7.00 -1.11 -3.89
N GLU A 408 7.05 -0.96 -2.57
CA GLU A 408 8.23 -0.82 -1.70
C GLU A 408 9.23 0.32 -2.04
N PRO A 409 8.76 1.53 -2.39
CA PRO A 409 9.64 2.62 -2.81
C PRO A 409 10.52 3.19 -1.69
N TYR A 410 10.27 2.87 -0.41
CA TYR A 410 11.17 3.28 0.66
C TYR A 410 12.53 2.57 0.58
N SER A 411 12.52 1.27 0.27
CA SER A 411 13.73 0.42 0.20
C SER A 411 14.24 0.25 -1.23
N GLU A 412 13.34 0.09 -2.20
CA GLU A 412 13.69 -0.22 -3.59
C GLU A 412 13.86 1.08 -4.40
N LYS A 413 15.09 1.35 -4.87
CA LYS A 413 15.46 2.64 -5.48
C LYS A 413 16.36 2.55 -6.71
N ASP A 414 16.62 1.36 -7.26
CA ASP A 414 17.55 1.18 -8.38
C ASP A 414 17.17 2.05 -9.60
N VAL A 415 15.87 2.20 -9.85
CA VAL A 415 15.35 3.01 -10.96
C VAL A 415 15.40 4.51 -10.65
N GLN A 416 14.98 4.91 -9.46
CA GLN A 416 14.96 6.31 -9.03
C GLN A 416 16.38 6.88 -8.92
N ALA A 417 17.37 6.06 -8.56
CA ALA A 417 18.79 6.42 -8.56
C ALA A 417 19.35 6.82 -9.95
N ILE A 418 18.66 6.43 -11.04
CA ILE A 418 19.06 6.71 -12.43
C ILE A 418 18.13 7.74 -13.08
N LEU A 419 16.83 7.67 -12.81
CA LEU A 419 15.79 8.49 -13.46
C LEU A 419 15.30 9.68 -12.60
N GLY A 420 15.70 9.76 -11.34
CA GLY A 420 15.21 10.72 -10.35
C GLY A 420 13.85 10.33 -9.76
N ASP A 421 13.57 10.76 -8.52
CA ASP A 421 12.35 10.42 -7.77
C ASP A 421 11.04 10.85 -8.46
N GLU A 422 11.08 11.90 -9.29
CA GLU A 422 9.91 12.42 -10.02
C GLU A 422 9.28 11.37 -10.96
N VAL A 423 10.06 10.38 -11.39
CA VAL A 423 9.59 9.24 -12.19
C VAL A 423 8.47 8.46 -11.49
N MET A 424 8.43 8.45 -10.14
CA MET A 424 7.38 7.80 -9.38
C MET A 424 6.01 8.41 -9.68
N ALA A 425 5.89 9.74 -9.77
CA ALA A 425 4.63 10.40 -10.07
C ALA A 425 4.20 10.17 -11.53
N ASP A 426 5.14 10.11 -12.46
CA ASP A 426 4.86 9.77 -13.86
C ASP A 426 4.24 8.37 -14.02
N TRP A 427 4.66 7.38 -13.21
CA TRP A 427 4.06 6.05 -13.25
C TRP A 427 2.57 6.10 -12.92
N PHE A 428 2.17 6.79 -11.85
CA PHE A 428 0.76 6.96 -11.49
C PHE A 428 -0.05 7.66 -12.58
N LYS A 429 0.46 8.77 -13.13
CA LYS A 429 -0.19 9.47 -14.25
C LYS A 429 -0.36 8.55 -15.46
N ARG A 430 0.63 7.69 -15.75
CA ARG A 430 0.57 6.75 -16.87
C ARG A 430 -0.41 5.60 -16.64
N VAL A 431 -0.51 5.06 -15.41
CA VAL A 431 -1.57 4.10 -15.08
C VAL A 431 -2.95 4.76 -15.25
N ARG A 432 -3.15 6.00 -14.77
CA ARG A 432 -4.38 6.76 -14.98
C ARG A 432 -4.68 7.02 -16.46
N ALA A 433 -3.66 7.13 -17.32
CA ALA A 433 -3.84 7.27 -18.76
C ALA A 433 -4.33 5.98 -19.45
N ASN A 434 -3.96 4.82 -18.91
CA ASN A 434 -4.36 3.50 -19.45
C ASN A 434 -5.68 2.96 -18.83
N ASP A 435 -6.04 3.42 -17.63
CA ASP A 435 -7.33 3.16 -17.00
C ASP A 435 -7.79 4.39 -16.19
N ARG A 436 -8.91 5.00 -16.61
CA ARG A 436 -9.47 6.23 -16.02
C ARG A 436 -10.26 6.01 -14.72
N LYS A 437 -10.49 4.77 -14.28
CA LYS A 437 -11.35 4.42 -13.13
C LYS A 437 -10.69 3.58 -12.04
N VAL A 438 -9.71 2.73 -12.36
CA VAL A 438 -9.00 1.91 -11.36
C VAL A 438 -8.38 2.82 -10.29
N LYS A 439 -8.50 2.46 -9.00
CA LYS A 439 -7.89 3.26 -7.94
C LYS A 439 -6.38 3.03 -7.88
N LEU A 440 -5.61 4.09 -7.70
CA LEU A 440 -4.15 4.02 -7.68
C LEU A 440 -3.63 3.94 -6.25
N TYR A 441 -3.04 2.80 -5.92
CA TYR A 441 -2.41 2.52 -4.63
C TYR A 441 -0.88 2.49 -4.76
N ILE A 442 -0.25 2.83 -3.65
CA ILE A 442 1.16 2.61 -3.34
C ILE A 442 1.22 1.62 -2.18
N ASN A 443 2.23 0.76 -2.09
CA ASN A 443 2.25 -0.37 -1.14
C ASN A 443 3.65 -0.59 -0.57
N ASP A 444 3.78 -0.87 0.73
CA ASP A 444 5.09 -1.02 1.40
C ASP A 444 5.01 -1.90 2.68
N TYR A 445 6.16 -2.46 3.10
CA TYR A 445 6.33 -3.25 4.33
C TYR A 445 6.82 -2.40 5.51
N SER A 446 7.10 -3.03 6.66
CA SER A 446 7.56 -2.42 7.92
C SER A 446 6.63 -1.38 8.57
N ILE A 447 5.58 -0.91 7.87
CA ILE A 447 4.68 0.14 8.36
C ILE A 447 3.97 -0.28 9.65
N LEU A 448 3.47 -1.52 9.72
CA LEU A 448 2.71 -2.03 10.85
C LEU A 448 3.44 -3.09 11.69
N SER A 449 4.52 -3.70 11.18
CA SER A 449 5.27 -4.78 11.84
C SER A 449 6.46 -4.28 12.65
N SER A 450 7.35 -5.16 13.12
CA SER A 450 8.53 -4.80 13.94
C SER A 450 8.16 -4.04 15.22
N GLY A 451 7.10 -4.47 15.91
CA GLY A 451 6.50 -3.75 17.05
C GLY A 451 5.99 -2.34 16.72
N GLY A 452 5.81 -2.01 15.43
CA GLY A 452 5.49 -0.69 14.90
C GLY A 452 6.61 0.33 15.11
N ASN A 453 7.85 -0.12 15.35
CA ASN A 453 8.97 0.74 15.78
C ASN A 453 9.83 1.29 14.63
N ASP A 454 9.58 0.88 13.39
CA ASP A 454 10.32 1.37 12.22
C ASP A 454 9.82 2.75 11.77
N VAL A 455 10.04 3.75 12.64
CA VAL A 455 9.62 5.13 12.44
C VAL A 455 10.29 5.72 11.19
N LYS A 456 11.52 5.29 10.83
CA LYS A 456 12.22 5.79 9.64
C LYS A 456 11.55 5.32 8.35
N HIS A 457 11.17 4.04 8.27
CA HIS A 457 10.42 3.50 7.13
C HIS A 457 9.02 4.13 7.04
N GLN A 458 8.31 4.25 8.18
CA GLN A 458 7.03 4.95 8.25
C GLN A 458 7.11 6.40 7.77
N ASP A 459 8.11 7.16 8.24
CA ASP A 459 8.34 8.56 7.85
C ASP A 459 8.70 8.70 6.37
N GLY A 460 9.60 7.84 5.88
CA GLY A 460 9.99 7.83 4.48
C GLY A 460 8.83 7.50 3.55
N TYR A 461 8.04 6.47 3.87
CA TYR A 461 6.86 6.10 3.10
C TYR A 461 5.79 7.21 3.11
N PHE A 462 5.51 7.79 4.27
CA PHE A 462 4.60 8.95 4.40
C PHE A 462 5.03 10.14 3.54
N ASN A 463 6.34 10.43 3.51
CA ASN A 463 6.89 11.52 2.70
C ASN A 463 6.92 11.21 1.19
N ILE A 464 7.16 9.95 0.79
CA ILE A 464 7.08 9.51 -0.62
C ILE A 464 5.65 9.69 -1.15
N ILE A 465 4.63 9.33 -0.37
CA ILE A 465 3.22 9.52 -0.74
C ILE A 465 2.93 11.01 -1.02
N LYS A 466 3.33 11.90 -0.11
CA LYS A 466 3.19 13.35 -0.29
C LYS A 466 3.93 13.86 -1.52
N TYR A 467 5.19 13.46 -1.70
CA TYR A 467 5.99 13.86 -2.85
C TYR A 467 5.34 13.48 -4.19
N ILE A 468 4.78 12.27 -4.28
CA ILE A 468 4.09 11.81 -5.48
C ILE A 468 2.82 12.63 -5.75
N ASP A 469 2.05 13.01 -4.72
CA ASP A 469 0.88 13.90 -4.88
C ASP A 469 1.28 15.32 -5.28
N GLU A 470 2.30 15.90 -4.62
CA GLU A 470 2.87 17.21 -4.93
C GLU A 470 3.32 17.26 -6.40
N LYS A 471 3.81 16.14 -6.93
CA LYS A 471 4.20 15.93 -8.33
C LYS A 471 3.08 15.43 -9.26
N GLY A 472 1.82 15.48 -8.82
CA GLY A 472 0.63 15.23 -9.65
C GLY A 472 0.29 13.75 -9.90
N GLY A 473 0.90 12.82 -9.16
CA GLY A 473 0.59 11.39 -9.25
C GLY A 473 -0.80 11.02 -8.72
N LYS A 474 -1.34 11.77 -7.75
CA LYS A 474 -2.67 11.60 -7.16
C LYS A 474 -2.95 10.16 -6.70
N ILE A 475 -2.19 9.71 -5.70
CA ILE A 475 -2.44 8.42 -5.05
C ILE A 475 -3.82 8.46 -4.39
N GLU A 476 -4.64 7.44 -4.60
CA GLU A 476 -6.00 7.34 -4.02
C GLU A 476 -6.03 6.44 -2.77
N GLY A 477 -5.05 5.55 -2.62
CA GLY A 477 -4.96 4.66 -1.47
C GLY A 477 -3.55 4.23 -1.07
N ILE A 478 -3.44 3.73 0.16
CA ILE A 478 -2.21 3.35 0.84
C ILE A 478 -2.32 1.88 1.23
N GLY A 479 -1.44 1.04 0.68
CA GLY A 479 -1.26 -0.35 1.06
C GLY A 479 -0.25 -0.47 2.20
N MET A 480 -0.60 -1.24 3.22
CA MET A 480 0.30 -1.64 4.31
C MET A 480 0.34 -3.16 4.33
N GLN A 481 1.46 -3.75 3.90
CA GLN A 481 1.56 -5.20 3.67
C GLN A 481 1.13 -5.99 4.92
N GLY A 482 1.79 -5.76 6.05
CA GLY A 482 1.39 -6.37 7.33
C GLY A 482 1.91 -7.78 7.53
N HIS A 483 3.12 -8.07 7.04
CA HIS A 483 3.90 -9.26 7.39
C HIS A 483 4.45 -9.15 8.82
N PHE A 484 4.03 -10.05 9.71
CA PHE A 484 4.48 -10.09 11.10
C PHE A 484 5.34 -11.32 11.40
N ASP A 485 6.29 -11.18 12.31
CA ASP A 485 7.03 -12.28 12.93
C ASP A 485 6.69 -12.34 14.45
N SER A 486 7.65 -12.71 15.30
CA SER A 486 7.47 -12.68 16.76
C SER A 486 7.35 -11.28 17.40
N ASP A 487 7.78 -10.20 16.73
CA ASP A 487 7.69 -8.83 17.24
C ASP A 487 6.33 -8.19 16.89
N LEU A 488 5.28 -8.74 17.49
CA LEU A 488 3.89 -8.32 17.30
C LEU A 488 3.65 -6.89 17.82
N THR A 489 2.97 -6.08 17.01
CA THR A 489 2.75 -4.66 17.30
C THR A 489 1.59 -4.45 18.27
N PRO A 490 1.76 -3.64 19.34
CA PRO A 490 0.65 -3.26 20.21
C PRO A 490 -0.56 -2.75 19.43
N ILE A 491 -1.75 -3.26 19.75
CA ILE A 491 -2.96 -3.01 18.96
C ILE A 491 -3.36 -1.53 18.98
N THR A 492 -3.16 -0.86 20.12
CA THR A 492 -3.32 0.59 20.26
C THR A 492 -2.36 1.37 19.36
N LYS A 493 -1.13 0.88 19.18
CA LYS A 493 -0.11 1.49 18.32
C LYS A 493 -0.39 1.28 16.83
N VAL A 494 -0.95 0.13 16.44
CA VAL A 494 -1.50 -0.08 15.08
C VAL A 494 -2.54 1.01 14.79
N TYR A 495 -3.46 1.28 15.72
CA TYR A 495 -4.46 2.35 15.55
C TYR A 495 -3.80 3.74 15.37
N THR A 496 -2.79 4.09 16.19
CA THR A 496 -2.06 5.36 16.05
C THR A 496 -1.35 5.50 14.69
N ILE A 497 -0.78 4.42 14.16
CA ILE A 497 -0.15 4.43 12.81
C ILE A 497 -1.22 4.62 11.73
N LEU A 498 -2.36 3.95 11.82
CA LEU A 498 -3.48 4.12 10.88
C LEU A 498 -4.03 5.55 10.90
N GLU A 499 -4.27 6.14 12.07
CA GLU A 499 -4.71 7.53 12.24
C GLU A 499 -3.70 8.51 11.61
N ARG A 500 -2.39 8.29 11.83
CA ARG A 500 -1.34 9.11 11.22
C ARG A 500 -1.43 9.08 9.69
N PHE A 501 -1.46 7.91 9.07
CA PHE A 501 -1.54 7.81 7.60
C PHE A 501 -2.89 8.29 7.05
N ALA A 502 -3.97 8.21 7.83
CA ALA A 502 -5.28 8.73 7.47
C ALA A 502 -5.31 10.26 7.31
N THR A 503 -4.39 11.00 7.94
CA THR A 503 -4.25 12.46 7.73
C THR A 503 -3.91 12.85 6.29
N LEU A 504 -3.45 11.91 5.46
CA LEU A 504 -3.23 12.10 4.02
C LEU A 504 -4.54 12.10 3.21
N GLY A 505 -5.70 11.83 3.83
CA GLY A 505 -7.01 11.86 3.18
C GLY A 505 -7.29 10.70 2.23
N LYS A 506 -6.58 9.58 2.39
CA LYS A 506 -6.60 8.42 1.46
C LYS A 506 -7.30 7.21 2.05
N GLU A 507 -7.70 6.29 1.17
CA GLU A 507 -8.06 4.95 1.60
C GLU A 507 -6.82 4.21 2.13
N ILE A 508 -7.01 3.32 3.09
CA ILE A 508 -5.98 2.40 3.59
C ILE A 508 -6.46 0.97 3.32
N LYS A 509 -5.55 0.08 2.94
CA LYS A 509 -5.78 -1.36 2.93
C LYS A 509 -4.67 -2.06 3.70
N ILE A 510 -5.02 -3.11 4.45
CA ILE A 510 -4.04 -4.11 4.87
C ILE A 510 -3.96 -5.10 3.72
N THR A 511 -2.78 -5.24 3.13
CA THR A 511 -2.68 -5.73 1.75
C THR A 511 -2.05 -7.10 1.60
N GLU A 512 -1.22 -7.56 2.54
CA GLU A 512 -0.43 -8.78 2.42
C GLU A 512 -0.24 -9.45 3.80
N HIS A 513 -1.31 -9.53 4.61
CA HIS A 513 -1.16 -9.97 6.00
C HIS A 513 -0.79 -11.45 6.14
N ASP A 514 0.28 -11.71 6.88
CA ASP A 514 0.58 -13.00 7.48
C ASP A 514 1.30 -12.84 8.83
N ILE A 515 1.38 -13.94 9.59
CA ILE A 515 2.05 -13.98 10.90
C ILE A 515 2.91 -15.24 10.95
N ASN A 516 4.23 -15.07 10.90
CA ASN A 516 5.22 -16.14 10.93
C ASN A 516 5.58 -16.56 12.38
N ILE A 517 4.63 -17.17 13.09
CA ILE A 517 4.85 -17.73 14.42
C ILE A 517 4.22 -19.12 14.58
N THR A 518 4.87 -19.98 15.37
CA THR A 518 4.41 -21.35 15.66
C THR A 518 3.42 -21.43 16.83
N GLN A 519 3.35 -20.39 17.67
CA GLN A 519 2.46 -20.32 18.83
C GLN A 519 1.01 -20.01 18.40
N ARG A 520 0.26 -21.05 18.01
CA ARG A 520 -1.05 -20.93 17.34
C ARG A 520 -2.13 -20.18 18.13
N ALA A 521 -2.09 -20.23 19.47
CA ALA A 521 -3.00 -19.46 20.31
C ALA A 521 -2.74 -17.95 20.18
N VAL A 522 -1.47 -17.53 20.32
CA VAL A 522 -1.05 -16.13 20.11
C VAL A 522 -1.35 -15.67 18.68
N GLN A 523 -1.12 -16.54 17.70
CA GLN A 523 -1.41 -16.27 16.29
C GLN A 523 -2.90 -15.96 16.08
N ALA A 524 -3.79 -16.75 16.68
CA ALA A 524 -5.23 -16.55 16.62
C ALA A 524 -5.69 -15.29 17.37
N ASP A 525 -5.13 -15.03 18.55
CA ASP A 525 -5.36 -13.81 19.31
C ASP A 525 -4.99 -12.56 18.49
N TYR A 526 -3.81 -12.56 17.87
CA TYR A 526 -3.33 -11.42 17.11
C TYR A 526 -4.09 -11.23 15.79
N THR A 527 -4.42 -12.30 15.06
CA THR A 527 -5.31 -12.21 13.89
C THR A 527 -6.67 -11.62 14.27
N ARG A 528 -7.27 -12.07 15.38
CA ARG A 528 -8.54 -11.50 15.88
C ARG A 528 -8.39 -10.01 16.15
N ASP A 529 -7.38 -9.64 16.92
CA ASP A 529 -7.26 -8.28 17.43
C ASP A 529 -6.82 -7.27 16.35
N LEU A 530 -5.87 -7.66 15.48
CA LEU A 530 -5.42 -6.86 14.34
C LEU A 530 -6.56 -6.64 13.33
N LEU A 531 -7.30 -7.71 12.98
CA LEU A 531 -8.44 -7.59 12.09
C LEU A 531 -9.52 -6.68 12.69
N THR A 532 -9.79 -6.80 13.99
CA THR A 532 -10.77 -5.96 14.70
C THR A 532 -10.38 -4.48 14.72
N ILE A 533 -9.12 -4.15 15.04
CA ILE A 533 -8.69 -2.74 15.09
C ILE A 533 -8.73 -2.10 13.70
N CYS A 534 -8.28 -2.81 12.67
CA CYS A 534 -8.33 -2.35 11.28
C CYS A 534 -9.77 -2.20 10.77
N PHE A 535 -10.65 -3.16 11.06
CA PHE A 535 -12.08 -3.06 10.73
C PHE A 535 -12.75 -1.86 11.42
N SER A 536 -12.31 -1.52 12.64
CA SER A 536 -12.80 -0.35 13.40
C SER A 536 -12.28 1.01 12.95
N HIS A 537 -11.43 1.10 11.93
CA HIS A 537 -10.84 2.36 11.47
C HIS A 537 -11.47 2.86 10.13
N PRO A 538 -11.98 4.11 10.05
CA PRO A 538 -12.81 4.55 8.92
C PRO A 538 -12.10 4.61 7.57
N SER A 539 -10.81 4.96 7.55
CA SER A 539 -10.01 4.99 6.32
C SER A 539 -9.66 3.58 5.80
N VAL A 540 -9.68 2.55 6.64
CA VAL A 540 -9.37 1.18 6.19
C VAL A 540 -10.58 0.64 5.42
N LYS A 541 -10.35 0.12 4.22
CA LYS A 541 -11.40 -0.38 3.31
C LYS A 541 -11.34 -1.89 3.05
N SER A 542 -10.17 -2.50 3.24
CA SER A 542 -9.96 -3.93 3.04
C SER A 542 -8.89 -4.48 3.98
N PHE A 543 -8.99 -5.78 4.27
CA PHE A 543 -7.98 -6.58 4.93
C PHE A 543 -7.77 -7.86 4.11
N LEU A 544 -6.56 -8.02 3.59
CA LEU A 544 -6.16 -9.11 2.71
C LEU A 544 -5.00 -9.90 3.31
N THR A 545 -5.07 -11.22 3.29
CA THR A 545 -3.99 -12.12 3.73
C THR A 545 -3.10 -12.57 2.57
N TRP A 546 -1.79 -12.77 2.78
CA TRP A 546 -0.88 -13.13 1.67
C TRP A 546 -0.86 -14.63 1.32
N GLY A 547 -2.07 -15.17 1.15
CA GLY A 547 -2.35 -16.58 0.98
C GLY A 547 -3.17 -17.11 2.17
N PHE A 548 -3.79 -18.28 1.98
CA PHE A 548 -4.64 -18.89 3.02
C PHE A 548 -4.41 -20.40 3.20
N TRP A 549 -3.65 -21.06 2.30
CA TRP A 549 -3.40 -22.49 2.33
C TRP A 549 -1.90 -22.78 2.28
N ALA A 550 -1.38 -23.52 3.27
CA ALA A 550 0.06 -23.76 3.44
C ALA A 550 0.73 -24.48 2.26
N GLY A 551 -0.03 -25.18 1.40
CA GLY A 551 0.47 -25.76 0.15
C GLY A 551 0.69 -24.75 -0.99
N GLN A 552 0.25 -23.50 -0.83
CA GLN A 552 0.45 -22.37 -1.74
C GLN A 552 0.60 -21.10 -0.89
N HIS A 553 1.68 -21.03 -0.11
CA HIS A 553 2.01 -19.87 0.72
C HIS A 553 3.52 -19.77 0.88
N TRP A 554 4.10 -18.58 0.69
CA TRP A 554 5.53 -18.34 0.79
C TRP A 554 6.09 -18.55 2.22
N ILE A 555 5.29 -18.19 3.23
CA ILE A 555 5.46 -18.51 4.66
C ILE A 555 4.37 -19.51 5.11
N PRO A 556 4.57 -20.84 5.02
CA PRO A 556 3.52 -21.83 5.30
C PRO A 556 2.88 -21.75 6.69
N ASP A 557 3.54 -21.13 7.68
CA ASP A 557 3.00 -20.91 9.02
C ASP A 557 1.95 -19.79 9.09
N GLY A 558 1.96 -18.82 8.17
CA GLY A 558 0.97 -17.74 8.09
C GLY A 558 -0.41 -18.16 7.59
N ALA A 559 -0.48 -19.28 6.85
CA ALA A 559 -1.72 -19.75 6.22
C ALA A 559 -2.80 -20.22 7.22
N PHE A 560 -4.07 -19.90 6.93
CA PHE A 560 -5.24 -20.36 7.69
C PHE A 560 -5.43 -21.89 7.68
N TYR A 561 -5.05 -22.56 6.59
CA TYR A 561 -5.17 -24.01 6.43
C TYR A 561 -3.78 -24.65 6.32
N ASN A 562 -3.60 -25.79 6.99
CA ASN A 562 -2.51 -26.72 6.72
C ASN A 562 -2.58 -27.26 5.28
N SER A 563 -1.49 -27.87 4.81
CA SER A 563 -1.39 -28.42 3.45
C SER A 563 -2.42 -29.53 3.16
N ASP A 564 -2.90 -30.21 4.20
CA ASP A 564 -3.95 -31.24 4.17
C ASP A 564 -5.39 -30.70 4.24
N TRP A 565 -5.58 -29.37 4.23
CA TRP A 565 -6.85 -28.66 4.42
C TRP A 565 -7.46 -28.71 5.83
N THR A 566 -6.72 -29.15 6.84
CA THR A 566 -7.13 -28.90 8.23
C THR A 566 -6.94 -27.41 8.58
N ILE A 567 -7.97 -26.79 9.15
CA ILE A 567 -7.96 -25.37 9.51
C ILE A 567 -7.26 -25.13 10.84
N ARG A 568 -6.54 -24.00 10.94
CA ARG A 568 -5.80 -23.57 12.13
C ARG A 568 -6.61 -22.55 12.94
N LEU A 569 -6.24 -22.38 14.21
CA LEU A 569 -6.93 -21.50 15.16
C LEU A 569 -7.11 -20.06 14.66
N HIS A 570 -6.14 -19.50 13.93
CA HIS A 570 -6.27 -18.14 13.39
C HIS A 570 -7.16 -18.05 12.15
N GLY A 571 -7.26 -19.12 11.37
CA GLY A 571 -8.28 -19.28 10.33
C GLY A 571 -9.70 -19.41 10.90
N GLU A 572 -9.85 -20.06 12.06
CA GLU A 572 -11.13 -20.06 12.78
C GLU A 572 -11.44 -18.69 13.40
N ALA A 573 -10.45 -17.97 13.94
CA ALA A 573 -10.64 -16.60 14.41
C ALA A 573 -11.10 -15.64 13.28
N TRP A 574 -10.56 -15.80 12.06
CA TRP A 574 -11.06 -15.12 10.87
C TRP A 574 -12.52 -15.45 10.59
N LYS A 575 -12.89 -16.73 10.53
CA LYS A 575 -14.26 -17.16 10.22
C LYS A 575 -15.26 -16.69 11.28
N GLU A 576 -14.90 -16.76 12.55
CA GLU A 576 -15.72 -16.29 13.67
C GLU A 576 -16.02 -14.78 13.55
N LEU A 577 -14.99 -13.95 13.33
CA LEU A 577 -15.20 -12.52 13.14
C LEU A 577 -16.01 -12.21 11.87
N VAL A 578 -15.58 -12.71 10.71
CA VAL A 578 -16.16 -12.33 9.41
C VAL A 578 -17.57 -12.90 9.21
N PHE A 579 -17.81 -14.17 9.58
CA PHE A 579 -19.05 -14.88 9.23
C PHE A 579 -20.03 -15.11 10.40
N ASN A 580 -19.60 -15.01 11.66
CA ASN A 580 -20.49 -15.12 12.82
C ASN A 580 -20.79 -13.77 13.49
N GLN A 581 -19.81 -12.88 13.59
CA GLN A 581 -19.95 -11.59 14.28
C GLN A 581 -20.23 -10.40 13.35
N TRP A 582 -19.57 -10.33 12.20
CA TRP A 582 -19.69 -9.21 11.25
C TRP A 582 -20.49 -9.53 9.99
N TRP A 583 -21.10 -10.72 9.95
CA TRP A 583 -22.12 -11.06 8.95
C TRP A 583 -23.51 -10.88 9.53
N THR A 584 -24.35 -10.12 8.85
CA THR A 584 -25.75 -9.96 9.27
C THR A 584 -26.52 -11.25 8.99
N LYS A 585 -26.90 -11.93 10.07
CA LYS A 585 -27.61 -13.21 10.03
C LYS A 585 -28.96 -13.08 9.33
N LYS A 586 -29.37 -14.14 8.62
CA LYS A 586 -30.68 -14.22 8.00
C LYS A 586 -31.77 -13.93 9.04
N THR A 587 -32.60 -12.94 8.76
CA THR A 587 -33.60 -12.41 9.69
C THR A 587 -34.94 -12.31 8.99
N ASP A 588 -35.99 -12.85 9.59
CA ASP A 588 -37.37 -12.65 9.14
C ASP A 588 -38.01 -11.50 9.93
N LYS A 589 -38.76 -10.66 9.22
CA LYS A 589 -39.52 -9.52 9.76
C LYS A 589 -40.94 -9.55 9.21
N THR A 590 -41.86 -8.89 9.88
CA THR A 590 -43.25 -8.71 9.44
C THR A 590 -43.51 -7.23 9.23
N THR A 591 -44.18 -6.85 8.15
CA THR A 591 -44.54 -5.44 7.93
C THR A 591 -45.61 -4.97 8.92
N ASP A 592 -45.44 -3.75 9.41
CA ASP A 592 -46.39 -3.10 10.32
C ASP A 592 -47.66 -2.61 9.61
N GLN A 593 -48.48 -1.85 10.34
CA GLN A 593 -49.73 -1.29 9.83
C GLN A 593 -49.55 -0.22 8.75
N ASP A 594 -48.35 0.33 8.59
CA ASP A 594 -47.97 1.25 7.52
C ASP A 594 -47.18 0.54 6.40
N GLY A 595 -47.14 -0.81 6.42
CA GLY A 595 -46.43 -1.62 5.42
C GLY A 595 -44.90 -1.60 5.57
N LYS A 596 -44.38 -1.22 6.75
CA LYS A 596 -42.95 -0.95 6.96
C LYS A 596 -42.23 -2.00 7.79
N VAL A 597 -40.91 -2.10 7.59
CA VAL A 597 -39.96 -2.84 8.41
C VAL A 597 -38.70 -2.00 8.62
N THR A 598 -38.29 -1.79 9.87
CA THR A 598 -36.95 -1.25 10.19
C THR A 598 -35.97 -2.39 10.43
N PHE A 599 -34.78 -2.28 9.83
CA PHE A 599 -33.72 -3.28 9.94
C PHE A 599 -32.35 -2.62 10.12
N GLU A 600 -31.50 -3.18 10.98
CA GLU A 600 -30.11 -2.75 11.14
C GLU A 600 -29.19 -3.92 10.76
N GLY A 601 -28.16 -3.64 9.95
CA GLY A 601 -27.19 -4.62 9.50
C GLY A 601 -25.84 -4.01 9.15
N PHE A 602 -24.84 -4.86 8.93
CA PHE A 602 -23.54 -4.46 8.38
C PHE A 602 -23.66 -3.90 6.95
N LEU A 603 -22.75 -3.01 6.58
CA LEU A 603 -22.76 -2.41 5.23
C LEU A 603 -22.47 -3.46 4.17
N GLY A 604 -23.27 -3.47 3.10
CA GLY A 604 -23.17 -4.52 2.09
C GLY A 604 -24.43 -4.71 1.24
N THR A 605 -24.42 -5.79 0.46
CA THR A 605 -25.56 -6.22 -0.37
C THR A 605 -26.31 -7.35 0.31
N TYR A 606 -27.63 -7.24 0.27
CA TYR A 606 -28.60 -8.13 0.87
C TYR A 606 -29.50 -8.69 -0.22
N LYS A 607 -29.85 -9.96 -0.08
CA LYS A 607 -31.01 -10.56 -0.73
C LYS A 607 -32.21 -10.35 0.18
N TYR A 608 -33.35 -10.04 -0.41
CA TYR A 608 -34.64 -10.05 0.29
C TYR A 608 -35.55 -11.14 -0.29
N THR A 609 -36.51 -11.59 0.51
CA THR A 609 -37.69 -12.33 0.03
C THR A 609 -38.92 -11.74 0.68
N ILE A 610 -39.87 -11.24 -0.10
CA ILE A 610 -41.21 -10.86 0.40
C ILE A 610 -42.22 -11.95 0.07
N ALA A 611 -43.08 -12.28 1.02
CA ALA A 611 -44.09 -13.33 0.88
C ALA A 611 -45.47 -12.90 1.41
N LYS A 612 -46.51 -13.24 0.66
CA LYS A 612 -47.92 -13.22 1.06
C LYS A 612 -48.59 -14.53 0.61
N PRO A 613 -49.81 -14.89 1.07
CA PRO A 613 -50.48 -16.11 0.65
C PRO A 613 -50.52 -16.26 -0.88
N GLY A 614 -49.95 -17.36 -1.39
CA GLY A 614 -49.89 -17.66 -2.83
C GLY A 614 -48.85 -16.88 -3.66
N LYS A 615 -48.06 -15.95 -3.10
CA LYS A 615 -47.08 -15.18 -3.89
C LYS A 615 -45.79 -14.85 -3.12
N VAL A 616 -44.66 -15.01 -3.81
CA VAL A 616 -43.31 -14.70 -3.31
C VAL A 616 -42.55 -13.87 -4.36
N ARG A 617 -41.76 -12.89 -3.92
CA ARG A 617 -40.79 -12.16 -4.75
C ARG A 617 -39.43 -12.15 -4.06
N ILE A 618 -38.36 -12.28 -4.83
CA ILE A 618 -36.97 -12.32 -4.39
C ILE A 618 -36.19 -11.30 -5.20
N GLY A 619 -35.27 -10.59 -4.54
CA GLY A 619 -34.32 -9.69 -5.20
C GLY A 619 -33.23 -9.23 -4.26
N THR A 620 -32.61 -8.08 -4.54
CA THR A 620 -31.49 -7.57 -3.74
C THR A 620 -31.59 -6.08 -3.43
N PHE A 621 -31.03 -5.66 -2.30
CA PHE A 621 -30.82 -4.27 -1.94
C PHE A 621 -29.44 -4.04 -1.28
N LYS A 622 -29.08 -2.78 -1.01
CA LYS A 622 -27.83 -2.40 -0.33
C LYS A 622 -28.13 -1.61 0.95
N ILE A 623 -27.26 -1.76 1.95
CA ILE A 623 -27.23 -0.91 3.15
C ILE A 623 -25.93 -0.11 3.11
N GLU A 624 -26.06 1.21 3.01
CA GLU A 624 -24.99 2.20 3.12
C GLU A 624 -24.97 2.83 4.53
N ASN A 625 -23.95 3.64 4.83
CA ASN A 625 -23.75 4.19 6.18
C ASN A 625 -24.71 5.35 6.49
N SER A 626 -25.96 5.01 6.81
CA SER A 626 -26.98 5.97 7.26
C SER A 626 -26.67 6.59 8.62
N LYS A 627 -25.90 5.90 9.49
CA LYS A 627 -25.53 6.39 10.82
C LYS A 627 -24.54 7.56 10.77
N GLN A 628 -23.60 7.55 9.82
CA GLN A 628 -22.63 8.62 9.64
C GLN A 628 -23.08 9.68 8.63
N SER A 629 -23.82 9.30 7.58
CA SER A 629 -24.28 10.25 6.55
C SER A 629 -25.55 11.01 6.93
N GLY A 630 -26.37 10.47 7.85
CA GLY A 630 -27.71 10.97 8.12
C GLY A 630 -28.75 10.67 7.01
N ILE A 631 -28.34 10.01 5.92
CA ILE A 631 -29.20 9.65 4.79
C ILE A 631 -29.80 8.26 5.06
N ALA A 632 -31.13 8.17 5.16
CA ALA A 632 -31.80 6.89 5.38
C ALA A 632 -31.65 5.93 4.19
N ASN A 633 -31.39 4.64 4.45
CA ASN A 633 -31.49 3.61 3.41
C ASN A 633 -32.97 3.24 3.21
N LEU A 634 -33.70 4.06 2.46
CA LEU A 634 -35.07 3.75 2.06
C LEU A 634 -35.05 2.66 0.99
N VAL A 635 -35.68 1.52 1.29
CA VAL A 635 -35.77 0.36 0.39
C VAL A 635 -37.25 0.14 0.09
N VAL A 636 -37.62 0.26 -1.18
CA VAL A 636 -39.03 0.11 -1.58
C VAL A 636 -39.19 -1.20 -2.33
N LEU A 637 -39.99 -2.11 -1.78
CA LEU A 637 -40.28 -3.42 -2.32
C LEU A 637 -41.75 -3.47 -2.77
N THR A 638 -42.05 -4.25 -3.80
CA THR A 638 -43.42 -4.33 -4.35
C THR A 638 -43.67 -5.69 -4.99
N PHE A 639 -44.91 -6.13 -5.08
CA PHE A 639 -45.28 -7.32 -5.86
C PHE A 639 -45.53 -7.03 -7.36
N ASP A 640 -45.46 -5.78 -7.80
CA ASP A 640 -45.53 -5.36 -9.21
C ASP A 640 -44.19 -5.61 -9.93
N GLY A 641 -44.17 -6.61 -10.82
CA GLY A 641 -42.97 -7.06 -11.52
C GLY A 641 -42.35 -6.06 -12.49
N ASP A 642 -43.09 -5.01 -12.91
CA ASP A 642 -42.54 -3.98 -13.80
C ASP A 642 -41.69 -2.94 -13.05
N ILE A 643 -41.80 -2.87 -11.73
CA ILE A 643 -41.04 -1.94 -10.89
C ILE A 643 -39.74 -2.65 -10.44
N PRO A 644 -38.55 -2.07 -10.69
CA PRO A 644 -37.28 -2.66 -10.26
C PRO A 644 -37.08 -2.50 -8.75
N ASP A 645 -36.50 -3.51 -8.09
CA ASP A 645 -36.25 -3.50 -6.63
C ASP A 645 -35.22 -2.46 -6.19
N GLN A 646 -34.30 -2.14 -7.08
CA GLN A 646 -33.37 -1.04 -6.97
C GLN A 646 -33.22 -0.38 -8.33
N VAL A 647 -33.08 0.94 -8.29
CA VAL A 647 -32.70 1.72 -9.45
C VAL A 647 -31.18 1.91 -9.38
N GLU A 648 -30.44 1.22 -10.25
CA GLU A 648 -29.02 1.51 -10.46
C GLU A 648 -28.86 2.23 -11.81
N ILE A 649 -28.02 3.27 -11.85
CA ILE A 649 -27.63 3.90 -13.11
C ILE A 649 -26.52 3.07 -13.73
N THR A 650 -26.81 2.46 -14.87
CA THR A 650 -25.80 1.80 -15.70
C THR A 650 -25.28 2.75 -16.76
N THR A 651 -24.03 2.54 -17.21
CA THR A 651 -23.37 3.46 -18.16
C THR A 651 -22.77 2.72 -19.35
N THR A 652 -22.85 3.33 -20.54
CA THR A 652 -22.33 2.73 -21.79
C THR A 652 -20.80 2.63 -21.86
N LYS A 653 -20.10 3.38 -21.01
CA LYS A 653 -18.62 3.34 -20.83
C LYS A 653 -18.27 3.79 -19.41
N PRO A 654 -16.98 3.94 -19.03
CA PRO A 654 -16.62 4.56 -17.76
C PRO A 654 -17.14 6.00 -17.61
N ALA A 655 -17.81 6.30 -16.50
CA ALA A 655 -18.20 7.65 -16.03
C ALA A 655 -17.02 8.59 -15.66
N CYS A 656 -15.89 8.46 -16.35
CA CYS A 656 -14.72 9.33 -16.26
C CYS A 656 -14.35 9.75 -17.69
N LEU A 657 -14.79 10.95 -18.05
CA LEU A 657 -14.84 11.50 -19.39
C LEU A 657 -13.73 12.53 -19.62
N CYS A 658 -13.49 12.83 -20.88
CA CYS A 658 -12.82 14.07 -21.28
C CYS A 658 -13.84 15.13 -21.69
N GLU A 659 -13.44 16.38 -21.62
CA GLU A 659 -14.17 17.50 -22.20
C GLU A 659 -14.58 17.20 -23.65
N GLY A 660 -15.84 17.47 -24.00
CA GLY A 660 -16.44 17.12 -25.29
C GLY A 660 -16.91 15.67 -25.43
N GLU A 661 -16.47 14.73 -24.57
CA GLU A 661 -17.10 13.41 -24.51
C GLU A 661 -18.46 13.47 -23.82
N ASN A 662 -19.37 12.58 -24.24
CA ASN A 662 -20.63 12.31 -23.55
C ASN A 662 -20.68 10.86 -23.05
N ILE A 663 -21.68 10.54 -22.23
CA ILE A 663 -21.98 9.20 -21.74
C ILE A 663 -23.49 9.00 -21.67
N THR A 664 -23.96 7.80 -21.98
CA THR A 664 -25.36 7.43 -21.79
C THR A 664 -25.53 6.86 -20.38
N LEU A 665 -26.41 7.47 -19.60
CA LEU A 665 -26.87 6.97 -18.31
C LEU A 665 -28.20 6.25 -18.54
N ASN A 666 -28.34 5.01 -18.08
CA ASN A 666 -29.57 4.22 -18.24
C ASN A 666 -30.11 3.76 -16.88
N ALA A 667 -31.40 4.01 -16.66
CA ALA A 667 -32.22 3.41 -15.63
C ALA A 667 -32.88 2.11 -16.14
N PRO A 668 -33.44 1.26 -15.27
CA PRO A 668 -34.25 0.12 -15.69
C PRO A 668 -35.49 0.56 -16.48
N THR A 669 -35.86 -0.19 -17.52
CA THR A 669 -37.07 0.03 -18.34
C THR A 669 -38.23 -0.87 -17.88
N GLY A 670 -39.46 -0.41 -18.06
CA GLY A 670 -40.67 -1.14 -17.67
C GLY A 670 -41.96 -0.44 -18.09
N ILE A 671 -43.08 -1.18 -18.08
CA ILE A 671 -44.39 -0.66 -18.52
C ILE A 671 -44.97 0.27 -17.44
N GLY A 672 -45.39 1.47 -17.86
CA GLY A 672 -45.96 2.47 -16.95
C GLY A 672 -44.95 3.18 -16.03
N LEU A 673 -43.64 2.95 -16.21
CA LEU A 673 -42.59 3.67 -15.49
C LEU A 673 -42.43 5.10 -16.04
N SER A 674 -42.25 6.05 -15.13
CA SER A 674 -41.90 7.45 -15.40
C SER A 674 -40.58 7.81 -14.71
N TYR A 675 -39.82 8.74 -15.30
CA TYR A 675 -38.45 9.02 -14.90
C TYR A 675 -38.25 10.52 -14.63
N LYS A 676 -37.45 10.83 -13.61
CA LYS A 676 -36.94 12.19 -13.36
C LYS A 676 -35.45 12.10 -13.03
N TRP A 677 -34.62 12.65 -13.90
CA TRP A 677 -33.17 12.70 -13.69
C TRP A 677 -32.77 13.94 -12.90
N PHE A 678 -31.75 13.81 -12.07
CA PHE A 678 -31.20 14.88 -11.25
C PHE A 678 -29.68 14.92 -11.39
N ARG A 679 -29.10 16.11 -11.22
CA ARG A 679 -27.68 16.30 -10.98
C ARG A 679 -27.48 17.16 -9.73
N GLY A 680 -26.99 16.56 -8.65
CA GLY A 680 -27.06 17.17 -7.33
C GLY A 680 -28.53 17.36 -6.93
N ALA A 681 -28.93 18.61 -6.67
CA ALA A 681 -30.33 18.97 -6.41
C ALA A 681 -31.10 19.38 -7.69
N ASP A 682 -30.42 19.64 -8.80
CA ASP A 682 -31.03 20.17 -10.02
C ASP A 682 -31.84 19.10 -10.74
N LEU A 683 -33.13 19.36 -10.99
CA LEU A 683 -33.96 18.53 -11.88
C LEU A 683 -33.55 18.76 -13.33
N LEU A 684 -33.28 17.68 -14.06
CA LEU A 684 -32.92 17.69 -15.48
C LEU A 684 -34.18 17.56 -16.36
N PRO A 685 -34.16 18.06 -17.61
CA PRO A 685 -35.32 18.02 -18.50
C PRO A 685 -35.65 16.62 -19.03
N ASP A 686 -34.68 15.69 -19.03
CA ASP A 686 -34.87 14.31 -19.49
C ASP A 686 -35.85 13.53 -18.60
N GLN A 687 -36.88 12.94 -19.22
CA GLN A 687 -37.93 12.14 -18.55
C GLN A 687 -38.03 10.70 -19.08
N THR A 688 -37.02 10.23 -19.83
CA THR A 688 -36.97 8.84 -20.35
C THR A 688 -36.08 7.95 -19.48
N ALA A 689 -36.13 6.64 -19.71
CA ALA A 689 -35.25 5.68 -19.04
C ALA A 689 -33.75 5.87 -19.34
N SER A 690 -33.40 6.71 -20.32
CA SER A 690 -32.04 7.01 -20.72
C SER A 690 -31.84 8.52 -20.81
N MET A 691 -30.63 8.98 -20.47
CA MET A 691 -30.22 10.37 -20.69
C MET A 691 -28.74 10.44 -21.13
N VAL A 692 -28.36 11.56 -21.75
CA VAL A 692 -26.97 11.82 -22.14
C VAL A 692 -26.34 12.82 -21.18
N ALA A 693 -25.32 12.40 -20.44
CA ALA A 693 -24.53 13.27 -19.58
C ALA A 693 -23.22 13.69 -20.27
N SER A 694 -22.84 14.95 -20.11
CA SER A 694 -21.61 15.54 -20.66
C SER A 694 -20.94 16.54 -19.69
N GLN A 695 -21.45 16.65 -18.47
CA GLN A 695 -20.99 17.59 -17.46
C GLN A 695 -20.69 16.83 -16.15
N SER A 696 -19.70 17.31 -15.39
CA SER A 696 -19.37 16.72 -14.10
C SER A 696 -20.53 16.87 -13.11
N GLY A 697 -20.73 15.88 -12.25
CA GLY A 697 -21.70 15.96 -11.16
C GLY A 697 -22.10 14.59 -10.64
N ILE A 698 -22.88 14.61 -9.55
CA ILE A 698 -23.49 13.42 -8.97
C ILE A 698 -24.90 13.29 -9.57
N TYR A 699 -25.10 12.27 -10.40
CA TYR A 699 -26.37 12.00 -11.07
C TYR A 699 -27.22 11.02 -10.25
N SER A 700 -28.53 11.24 -10.22
CA SER A 700 -29.50 10.28 -9.71
C SER A 700 -30.76 10.27 -10.57
N VAL A 701 -31.55 9.21 -10.49
CA VAL A 701 -32.84 9.12 -11.20
C VAL A 701 -33.91 8.58 -10.28
N LYS A 702 -35.06 9.25 -10.29
CA LYS A 702 -36.29 8.76 -9.66
C LYS A 702 -37.11 8.01 -10.70
N VAL A 703 -37.44 6.76 -10.41
CA VAL A 703 -38.33 5.92 -11.21
C VAL A 703 -39.64 5.77 -10.45
N LYS A 704 -40.77 6.05 -11.11
CA LYS A 704 -42.10 6.05 -10.48
C LYS A 704 -43.14 5.30 -11.31
N LYS A 705 -43.96 4.47 -10.64
CA LYS A 705 -45.18 3.83 -11.16
C LYS A 705 -46.27 3.93 -10.10
N GLY A 706 -47.40 4.55 -10.45
CA GLY A 706 -48.50 4.78 -9.49
C GLY A 706 -48.05 5.56 -8.24
N ALA A 707 -48.25 4.97 -7.05
CA ALA A 707 -47.83 5.51 -5.77
C ALA A 707 -46.35 5.24 -5.42
N VAL A 708 -45.70 4.29 -6.10
CA VAL A 708 -44.34 3.83 -5.79
C VAL A 708 -43.31 4.68 -6.51
N GLU A 709 -42.38 5.31 -5.77
CA GLU A 709 -41.25 6.08 -6.29
C GLU A 709 -39.94 5.59 -5.65
N ILE A 710 -38.94 5.29 -6.48
CA ILE A 710 -37.63 4.78 -6.06
C ILE A 710 -36.54 5.69 -6.61
N THR A 711 -35.64 6.16 -5.75
CA THR A 711 -34.48 6.97 -6.15
C THR A 711 -33.25 6.07 -6.33
N SER A 712 -32.46 6.33 -7.36
CA SER A 712 -31.24 5.56 -7.61
C SER A 712 -30.16 5.79 -6.56
N VAL A 713 -29.24 4.84 -6.44
CA VAL A 713 -27.91 5.13 -5.86
C VAL A 713 -27.28 6.28 -6.68
N PRO A 714 -26.67 7.30 -6.06
CA PRO A 714 -26.04 8.38 -6.79
C PRO A 714 -24.79 7.90 -7.55
N LEU A 715 -24.63 8.34 -8.80
CA LEU A 715 -23.50 8.05 -9.66
C LEU A 715 -22.68 9.32 -9.90
N GLU A 716 -21.41 9.33 -9.51
CA GLU A 716 -20.49 10.40 -9.92
C GLU A 716 -20.10 10.23 -11.40
N VAL A 717 -20.34 11.27 -12.19
CA VAL A 717 -19.75 11.46 -13.52
C VAL A 717 -18.70 12.55 -13.40
N LYS A 718 -17.48 12.24 -13.81
CA LYS A 718 -16.34 13.17 -13.79
C LYS A 718 -15.92 13.50 -15.21
N VAL A 719 -15.86 14.79 -15.57
CA VAL A 719 -15.33 15.29 -16.84
C VAL A 719 -14.01 15.99 -16.56
N ASN A 720 -12.92 15.47 -17.13
CA ASN A 720 -11.59 16.07 -17.02
C ASN A 720 -11.34 16.99 -18.23
N PRO A 721 -10.71 18.16 -18.05
CA PRO A 721 -10.37 19.05 -19.17
C PRO A 721 -9.36 18.41 -20.11
N ILE A 722 -9.41 18.77 -21.40
CA ILE A 722 -8.36 18.36 -22.33
C ILE A 722 -7.08 19.18 -22.03
N PRO A 723 -5.92 18.53 -21.80
CA PRO A 723 -4.69 19.26 -21.53
C PRO A 723 -4.23 20.05 -22.77
N LYS A 724 -3.50 21.15 -22.57
CA LYS A 724 -2.82 21.82 -23.69
C LYS A 724 -1.55 21.07 -24.08
N ALA A 725 -1.27 21.01 -25.37
CA ALA A 725 -0.03 20.47 -25.94
C ALA A 725 0.63 21.58 -26.79
N ILE A 726 1.64 22.24 -26.24
CA ILE A 726 2.33 23.38 -26.85
C ILE A 726 3.82 23.06 -26.90
N ILE A 727 4.43 23.26 -28.08
CA ILE A 727 5.88 23.22 -28.25
C ILE A 727 6.39 24.66 -28.34
N THR A 728 7.40 24.96 -27.54
CA THR A 728 8.23 26.17 -27.64
C THR A 728 9.63 25.78 -28.11
N THR A 729 10.31 26.66 -28.84
CA THR A 729 11.56 26.34 -29.51
C THR A 729 12.69 27.26 -29.02
N THR A 730 13.92 26.75 -28.99
CA THR A 730 15.11 27.55 -28.68
C THR A 730 16.24 27.12 -29.61
N GLY A 731 16.65 28.05 -30.49
CA GLY A 731 17.52 27.78 -31.64
C GLY A 731 16.76 27.89 -32.97
N ASN A 732 17.51 27.80 -34.08
CA ASN A 732 16.93 27.85 -35.43
C ASN A 732 16.23 26.52 -35.75
N LEU A 733 15.13 26.55 -36.50
CA LEU A 733 14.46 25.33 -37.00
C LEU A 733 15.09 24.77 -38.29
N SER A 734 15.92 25.56 -38.97
CA SER A 734 16.70 25.14 -40.14
C SER A 734 18.18 25.34 -39.85
N PHE A 735 18.97 24.27 -39.93
CA PHE A 735 20.38 24.26 -39.52
C PHE A 735 21.19 23.14 -40.20
N CYS A 736 22.51 23.19 -40.02
CA CYS A 736 23.45 22.29 -40.67
C CYS A 736 23.79 21.04 -39.83
N PRO A 737 24.32 19.97 -40.44
CA PRO A 737 24.64 18.74 -39.71
C PRO A 737 25.61 18.98 -38.55
N GLY A 738 25.24 18.53 -37.35
CA GLY A 738 26.00 18.71 -36.11
C GLY A 738 25.35 19.69 -35.12
N GLU A 739 24.49 20.59 -35.60
CA GLU A 739 23.68 21.47 -34.75
C GLU A 739 22.40 20.77 -34.24
N LYS A 740 21.71 21.40 -33.29
CA LYS A 740 20.44 20.94 -32.72
C LYS A 740 19.53 22.13 -32.39
N VAL A 741 18.22 21.89 -32.38
CA VAL A 741 17.22 22.81 -31.81
C VAL A 741 16.55 22.18 -30.60
N LYS A 742 16.39 22.95 -29.51
CA LYS A 742 15.69 22.47 -28.32
C LYS A 742 14.19 22.72 -28.47
N LEU A 743 13.40 21.67 -28.33
CA LEU A 743 11.94 21.70 -28.31
C LEU A 743 11.49 21.49 -26.86
N SER A 744 10.68 22.40 -26.30
CA SER A 744 10.24 22.37 -24.90
C SER A 744 8.72 22.43 -24.79
N ALA A 745 8.15 21.53 -23.98
CA ALA A 745 6.72 21.40 -23.71
C ALA A 745 6.21 22.43 -22.69
N ASN A 746 4.91 22.71 -22.70
CA ASN A 746 4.24 23.36 -21.56
C ASN A 746 4.29 22.48 -20.30
N THR A 747 4.72 23.05 -19.17
CA THR A 747 4.93 22.32 -17.91
C THR A 747 3.73 22.41 -16.97
N SER A 748 3.40 21.29 -16.33
CA SER A 748 2.48 21.19 -15.18
C SER A 748 2.67 19.83 -14.51
N ASN A 749 2.50 19.77 -13.19
CA ASN A 749 2.67 18.54 -12.41
C ASN A 749 1.66 17.45 -12.85
N ASP A 750 0.49 17.83 -13.35
CA ASP A 750 -0.55 16.88 -13.80
C ASP A 750 -0.25 16.22 -15.16
N LEU A 751 0.74 16.72 -15.92
CA LEU A 751 0.99 16.30 -17.29
C LEU A 751 2.00 15.14 -17.37
N THR A 752 1.77 14.29 -18.35
CA THR A 752 2.79 13.40 -18.95
C THR A 752 2.99 13.77 -20.42
N TYR A 753 4.18 13.43 -20.93
CA TYR A 753 4.64 13.81 -22.25
C TYR A 753 4.97 12.57 -23.08
N THR A 754 4.76 12.65 -24.39
CA THR A 754 5.31 11.70 -25.37
C THR A 754 5.61 12.44 -26.67
N TRP A 755 6.87 12.37 -27.11
CA TRP A 755 7.35 13.05 -28.31
C TRP A 755 7.36 12.14 -29.53
N TYR A 756 7.01 12.68 -30.69
CA TYR A 756 6.91 11.99 -31.97
C TYR A 756 7.70 12.72 -33.07
N LYS A 757 8.33 11.95 -33.97
CA LYS A 757 8.87 12.41 -35.26
C LYS A 757 8.07 11.73 -36.36
N GLY A 758 7.23 12.48 -37.08
CA GLY A 758 6.19 11.91 -37.94
C GLY A 758 5.22 11.05 -37.12
N THR A 759 5.17 9.76 -37.42
CA THR A 759 4.38 8.76 -36.67
C THR A 759 5.18 8.00 -35.60
N SER A 760 6.52 8.08 -35.62
CA SER A 760 7.39 7.34 -34.71
C SER A 760 7.54 8.04 -33.36
N LYS A 761 7.27 7.32 -32.26
CA LYS A 761 7.57 7.78 -30.89
C LYS A 761 9.09 7.82 -30.69
N ILE A 762 9.61 8.95 -30.17
CA ILE A 762 11.04 9.17 -29.91
C ILE A 762 11.37 8.91 -28.44
N GLN A 763 10.61 9.51 -27.53
CA GLN A 763 10.92 9.53 -26.10
C GLN A 763 9.65 9.59 -25.24
N GLY A 764 9.74 9.03 -24.02
CA GLY A 764 8.70 9.08 -22.99
C GLY A 764 8.55 10.46 -22.33
N SER A 765 8.17 10.48 -21.06
CA SER A 765 7.79 11.70 -20.35
C SER A 765 9.00 12.57 -19.96
N VAL A 766 9.45 13.37 -20.92
CA VAL A 766 10.42 14.45 -20.74
C VAL A 766 9.83 15.77 -21.21
N THR A 767 10.13 16.86 -20.50
CA THR A 767 9.63 18.20 -20.80
C THR A 767 10.34 18.88 -21.96
N SER A 768 11.49 18.37 -22.41
CA SER A 768 12.17 18.87 -23.62
C SER A 768 13.00 17.79 -24.31
N ILE A 769 13.18 17.95 -25.62
CA ILE A 769 14.09 17.14 -26.46
C ILE A 769 14.99 18.05 -27.30
N ASP A 770 16.19 17.58 -27.65
CA ASP A 770 17.02 18.19 -28.67
C ASP A 770 16.80 17.49 -30.02
N ALA A 771 16.21 18.19 -30.99
CA ALA A 771 16.04 17.69 -32.34
C ALA A 771 17.30 17.99 -33.17
N SER A 772 17.88 16.97 -33.81
CA SER A 772 19.11 17.06 -34.62
C SER A 772 18.96 16.40 -36.00
N GLU A 773 17.73 16.13 -36.44
CA GLU A 773 17.44 15.44 -37.70
C GLU A 773 16.24 16.08 -38.40
N THR A 774 16.22 16.06 -39.74
CA THR A 774 15.07 16.52 -40.52
C THR A 774 13.82 15.70 -40.20
N GLY A 775 12.71 16.39 -39.93
CA GLY A 775 11.42 15.75 -39.70
C GLY A 775 10.40 16.69 -39.07
N SER A 776 9.15 16.22 -39.02
CA SER A 776 8.04 16.91 -38.39
C SER A 776 7.87 16.42 -36.96
N TYR A 777 8.11 17.29 -35.96
CA TYR A 777 8.10 16.93 -34.55
C TYR A 777 6.78 17.34 -33.89
N SER A 778 6.16 16.45 -33.12
CA SER A 778 4.93 16.76 -32.40
C SER A 778 4.93 16.17 -30.99
N LEU A 779 4.18 16.81 -30.10
CA LEU A 779 4.05 16.43 -28.70
C LEU A 779 2.63 15.94 -28.44
N VAL A 780 2.49 14.83 -27.73
CA VAL A 780 1.23 14.47 -27.06
C VAL A 780 1.39 14.76 -25.57
N THR A 781 0.48 15.56 -25.00
CA THR A 781 0.35 15.71 -23.55
C THR A 781 -0.86 14.92 -23.07
N ASN A 782 -0.77 14.33 -21.87
CA ASN A 782 -1.89 13.64 -21.23
C ASN A 782 -2.02 14.06 -19.77
N ALA A 783 -3.25 14.33 -19.34
CA ALA A 783 -3.66 14.47 -17.95
C ALA A 783 -4.95 13.65 -17.75
N TYR A 784 -5.02 12.85 -16.68
CA TYR A 784 -6.22 12.09 -16.29
C TYR A 784 -6.78 11.12 -17.36
N GLY A 785 -5.96 10.71 -18.33
CA GLY A 785 -6.41 9.91 -19.48
C GLY A 785 -7.08 10.71 -20.60
N CYS A 786 -7.02 12.03 -20.53
CA CYS A 786 -7.35 12.96 -21.60
C CYS A 786 -6.06 13.48 -22.24
N SER A 787 -6.03 13.59 -23.56
CA SER A 787 -4.82 13.98 -24.28
C SER A 787 -5.09 14.94 -25.42
N ALA A 788 -4.14 15.83 -25.66
CA ALA A 788 -4.05 16.64 -26.87
C ALA A 788 -2.75 16.35 -27.60
N LYS A 789 -2.76 16.57 -28.91
CA LYS A 789 -1.56 16.61 -29.75
C LYS A 789 -1.28 18.05 -30.14
N SER A 790 -0.01 18.47 -30.10
CA SER A 790 0.40 19.78 -30.58
C SER A 790 0.31 19.85 -32.11
N GLU A 791 0.23 21.07 -32.63
CA GLU A 791 0.66 21.32 -34.01
C GLU A 791 2.12 20.84 -34.21
N PRO A 792 2.48 20.38 -35.42
CA PRO A 792 3.83 19.96 -35.72
C PRO A 792 4.80 21.14 -35.80
N VAL A 793 6.04 20.90 -35.39
CA VAL A 793 7.19 21.77 -35.60
C VAL A 793 8.14 21.08 -36.57
N ASP A 794 8.23 21.60 -37.79
CA ASP A 794 9.13 21.06 -38.80
C ASP A 794 10.56 21.54 -38.57
N VAL A 795 11.47 20.57 -38.43
CA VAL A 795 12.91 20.78 -38.32
C VAL A 795 13.56 20.37 -39.64
N LYS A 796 14.41 21.23 -40.18
CA LYS A 796 15.14 21.00 -41.44
C LYS A 796 16.64 20.98 -41.19
N VAL A 797 17.23 19.80 -41.20
CA VAL A 797 18.68 19.63 -41.30
C VAL A 797 19.05 19.60 -42.77
N TYR A 798 19.81 20.60 -43.19
CA TYR A 798 20.35 20.71 -44.54
C TYR A 798 21.36 19.59 -44.83
N SER A 799 21.59 19.31 -46.12
CA SER A 799 22.73 18.46 -46.50
C SER A 799 24.04 19.15 -46.12
N ALA A 800 25.04 18.37 -45.72
CA ALA A 800 26.44 18.80 -45.57
C ALA A 800 27.02 19.49 -46.83
N THR A 801 26.39 19.29 -47.99
CA THR A 801 26.78 19.85 -49.30
C THR A 801 25.87 20.97 -49.79
N SER A 802 24.88 21.41 -49.01
CA SER A 802 23.97 22.47 -49.45
C SER A 802 24.62 23.85 -49.32
N ALA A 803 24.19 24.81 -50.15
CA ALA A 803 24.77 26.15 -50.18
C ALA A 803 24.64 26.89 -48.83
N GLU A 804 23.60 26.58 -48.05
CA GLU A 804 23.35 27.09 -46.70
C GLU A 804 24.36 26.57 -45.65
N CYS A 805 25.08 25.47 -45.94
CA CYS A 805 26.03 24.84 -45.02
C CYS A 805 27.47 24.85 -45.48
N THR A 806 27.74 25.25 -46.72
CA THR A 806 29.09 25.44 -47.27
C THR A 806 29.34 26.89 -47.70
N THR A 807 28.57 27.84 -47.17
CA THR A 807 28.64 29.26 -47.54
C THR A 807 30.06 29.80 -47.37
N GLY A 808 30.68 30.33 -48.44
CA GLY A 808 32.07 30.82 -48.40
C GLY A 808 33.16 29.76 -48.61
N ILE A 809 32.80 28.50 -48.89
CA ILE A 809 33.72 27.43 -49.28
C ILE A 809 33.48 27.07 -50.76
N GLY A 810 34.49 27.30 -51.62
CA GLY A 810 34.49 26.75 -52.97
C GLY A 810 34.86 25.26 -52.93
N GLN A 811 34.01 24.39 -53.48
CA GLN A 811 34.26 22.94 -53.42
C GLN A 811 35.57 22.56 -54.12
N LEU A 812 36.41 21.82 -53.41
CA LEU A 812 37.72 21.38 -53.89
C LEU A 812 37.58 19.97 -54.47
N ASN A 813 37.27 19.90 -55.78
CA ASN A 813 37.05 18.67 -56.57
C ASN A 813 36.12 17.63 -55.91
N ASN A 814 35.13 18.09 -55.13
CA ASN A 814 34.24 17.27 -54.28
C ASN A 814 34.91 16.44 -53.18
N SER A 815 36.24 16.49 -53.04
CA SER A 815 37.03 15.66 -52.12
C SER A 815 37.16 16.20 -50.70
N ILE A 816 36.90 17.49 -50.47
CA ILE A 816 36.95 18.11 -49.14
C ILE A 816 35.70 18.94 -48.88
N ARG A 817 35.09 18.72 -47.71
CA ARG A 817 33.87 19.38 -47.26
C ARG A 817 34.06 19.88 -45.83
N VAL A 818 33.53 21.07 -45.57
CA VAL A 818 33.59 21.71 -44.26
C VAL A 818 32.20 22.21 -43.93
N TYR A 819 31.64 21.71 -42.84
CA TYR A 819 30.26 22.02 -42.42
C TYR A 819 30.09 21.87 -40.90
N PRO A 820 29.23 22.69 -40.26
CA PRO A 820 28.58 23.86 -40.81
C PRO A 820 29.57 24.95 -41.26
N ASN A 821 29.18 25.82 -42.18
CA ASN A 821 29.78 27.14 -42.38
C ASN A 821 28.70 28.14 -42.83
N PRO A 822 28.27 29.11 -41.99
CA PRO A 822 28.83 29.43 -40.67
C PRO A 822 28.71 28.31 -39.63
N TYR A 823 29.60 28.27 -38.64
CA TYR A 823 29.65 27.25 -37.59
C TYR A 823 29.45 27.86 -36.19
N ARG A 824 29.13 27.02 -35.19
CA ARG A 824 28.92 27.43 -33.79
C ARG A 824 29.79 26.57 -32.87
N GLY A 825 30.93 27.11 -32.44
CA GLY A 825 31.90 26.45 -31.54
C GLY A 825 32.65 25.23 -32.11
N SER A 826 32.14 24.58 -33.16
CA SER A 826 32.85 23.50 -33.86
C SER A 826 32.35 23.28 -35.28
N PHE A 827 33.20 22.68 -36.13
CA PHE A 827 32.84 22.23 -37.47
C PHE A 827 33.45 20.85 -37.78
N ILE A 828 32.91 20.19 -38.80
CA ILE A 828 33.42 18.93 -39.35
C ILE A 828 34.25 19.23 -40.60
N LEU A 829 35.49 18.77 -40.63
CA LEU A 829 36.30 18.63 -41.84
C LEU A 829 36.21 17.18 -42.33
N GLU A 830 35.47 16.97 -43.41
CA GLU A 830 35.34 15.67 -44.10
C GLU A 830 36.23 15.65 -45.33
N ALA A 831 37.06 14.61 -45.43
CA ALA A 831 37.84 14.27 -46.62
C ALA A 831 37.27 13.00 -47.26
N SER A 832 37.31 12.92 -48.59
CA SER A 832 36.82 11.79 -49.38
C SER A 832 37.61 11.73 -50.68
N ASN A 833 38.04 10.55 -51.12
CA ASN A 833 38.73 10.37 -52.41
C ASN A 833 39.91 11.36 -52.61
N LEU A 834 40.78 11.50 -51.60
CA LEU A 834 42.01 12.29 -51.73
C LEU A 834 43.04 11.50 -52.57
N THR A 835 43.31 11.99 -53.77
CA THR A 835 44.31 11.40 -54.68
C THR A 835 45.75 11.82 -54.37
N THR A 836 45.95 12.93 -53.66
CA THR A 836 47.26 13.45 -53.24
C THR A 836 47.30 13.76 -51.73
N PRO A 837 48.46 13.65 -51.06
CA PRO A 837 48.60 13.99 -49.64
C PRO A 837 48.17 15.43 -49.39
N THR A 838 47.23 15.64 -48.47
CA THR A 838 46.61 16.95 -48.24
C THR A 838 46.74 17.37 -46.78
N THR A 839 47.11 18.61 -46.52
CA THR A 839 47.17 19.20 -45.17
C THR A 839 46.09 20.26 -45.02
N ALA A 840 45.34 20.19 -43.92
CA ALA A 840 44.38 21.20 -43.52
C ALA A 840 44.92 22.00 -42.32
N GLU A 841 44.86 23.32 -42.38
CA GLU A 841 45.35 24.24 -41.37
C GLU A 841 44.30 25.31 -41.05
N LEU A 842 43.99 25.52 -39.78
CA LEU A 842 43.05 26.57 -39.36
C LEU A 842 43.83 27.73 -38.73
N PHE A 843 43.52 28.94 -39.18
CA PHE A 843 44.06 30.19 -38.65
C PHE A 843 42.94 31.05 -38.06
N ASN A 844 43.21 31.70 -36.93
CA ASN A 844 42.28 32.66 -36.32
C ASN A 844 42.34 34.04 -37.00
N ALA A 845 41.51 34.98 -36.56
CA ALA A 845 41.39 36.32 -37.15
C ALA A 845 42.69 37.15 -37.15
N VAL A 846 43.64 36.87 -36.24
CA VAL A 846 44.97 37.53 -36.20
C VAL A 846 46.05 36.76 -36.98
N GLY A 847 45.68 35.72 -37.73
CA GLY A 847 46.60 34.94 -38.56
C GLY A 847 47.43 33.89 -37.81
N ALA A 848 47.12 33.59 -36.55
CA ALA A 848 47.78 32.52 -35.80
C ALA A 848 47.17 31.16 -36.14
N ARG A 849 48.00 30.16 -36.47
CA ARG A 849 47.56 28.79 -36.77
C ARG A 849 47.18 28.06 -35.48
N ILE A 850 45.91 27.70 -35.34
CA ILE A 850 45.36 27.02 -34.15
C ILE A 850 45.09 25.51 -34.36
N PHE A 851 45.09 25.04 -35.60
CA PHE A 851 44.93 23.62 -35.93
C PHE A 851 45.75 23.25 -37.17
N ILE A 852 46.27 22.02 -37.20
CA ILE A 852 46.88 21.41 -38.38
C ILE A 852 46.58 19.91 -38.38
N ARG A 853 46.17 19.37 -39.54
CA ARG A 853 46.01 17.92 -39.76
C ARG A 853 46.49 17.53 -41.15
N LYS A 854 47.40 16.56 -41.20
CA LYS A 854 47.72 15.83 -42.44
C LYS A 854 46.66 14.77 -42.70
N MET A 855 46.26 14.62 -43.95
CA MET A 855 45.24 13.69 -44.43
C MET A 855 45.87 12.83 -45.53
N GLU A 856 46.02 11.55 -45.24
CA GLU A 856 46.67 10.57 -46.11
C GLU A 856 45.59 9.62 -46.67
N SER A 857 45.33 9.74 -47.98
CA SER A 857 44.61 8.83 -48.92
C SER A 857 43.35 8.06 -48.49
N VAL A 858 42.77 8.31 -47.32
CA VAL A 858 41.58 7.59 -46.79
C VAL A 858 40.48 8.57 -46.43
N SER A 859 39.24 8.26 -46.85
CA SER A 859 38.04 9.02 -46.51
C SER A 859 37.81 9.05 -44.99
N GLY A 860 37.52 10.23 -44.43
CA GLY A 860 37.36 10.38 -42.98
C GLY A 860 36.83 11.74 -42.54
N LYS A 861 36.24 11.77 -41.34
CA LYS A 861 35.69 12.99 -40.71
C LYS A 861 36.57 13.43 -39.55
N THR A 862 36.70 14.74 -39.38
CA THR A 862 37.42 15.38 -38.27
C THR A 862 36.47 16.35 -37.59
N HIS A 863 36.22 16.20 -36.30
CA HIS A 863 35.58 17.25 -35.52
C HIS A 863 36.65 18.23 -35.04
N ILE A 864 36.48 19.51 -35.36
CA ILE A 864 37.40 20.59 -34.99
C ILE A 864 36.64 21.55 -34.08
N GLN A 865 37.02 21.59 -32.81
CA GLN A 865 36.52 22.57 -31.84
C GLN A 865 37.23 23.90 -32.04
N VAL A 866 36.48 25.00 -31.98
CA VAL A 866 37.00 26.37 -32.11
C VAL A 866 36.38 27.19 -30.96
N PRO A 867 37.17 27.61 -29.97
CA PRO A 867 36.62 28.08 -28.70
C PRO A 867 35.98 29.47 -28.76
N GLU A 868 36.39 30.32 -29.71
CA GLU A 868 35.95 31.72 -29.81
C GLU A 868 35.16 31.94 -31.11
N PRO A 869 34.04 32.68 -31.08
CA PRO A 869 33.35 33.15 -32.29
C PRO A 869 34.22 34.09 -33.15
N GLY A 870 33.87 34.25 -34.43
CA GLY A 870 34.52 35.17 -35.35
C GLY A 870 35.04 34.54 -36.63
N PHE A 871 35.86 35.28 -37.38
CA PHE A 871 36.37 34.85 -38.68
C PHE A 871 37.64 34.01 -38.57
N TYR A 872 37.61 32.85 -39.21
CA TYR A 872 38.73 31.93 -39.30
C TYR A 872 39.04 31.63 -40.76
N THR A 873 40.30 31.29 -41.01
CA THR A 873 40.81 30.99 -42.34
C THR A 873 41.26 29.54 -42.35
N LEU A 874 40.53 28.67 -43.05
CA LEU A 874 40.95 27.28 -43.28
C LEU A 874 41.74 27.22 -44.58
N ARG A 875 43.03 26.88 -44.47
CA ARG A 875 43.91 26.65 -45.61
C ARG A 875 44.04 25.15 -45.85
N ILE A 876 43.76 24.73 -47.08
CA ILE A 876 43.96 23.38 -47.58
C ILE A 876 45.13 23.41 -48.56
N ILE A 877 46.10 22.53 -48.35
CA ILE A 877 47.34 22.42 -49.12
C ILE A 877 47.46 20.98 -49.64
N ASN A 878 47.43 20.78 -50.96
CA ASN A 878 47.89 19.53 -51.57
C ASN A 878 49.11 19.82 -52.47
N GLN A 879 49.55 18.86 -53.28
CA GLN A 879 50.72 19.05 -54.15
C GLN A 879 50.47 20.02 -55.33
N ASP A 880 49.21 20.18 -55.72
CA ASP A 880 48.80 20.85 -56.97
C ASP A 880 48.23 22.26 -56.72
N GLU A 881 47.66 22.51 -55.54
CA GLU A 881 47.02 23.76 -55.17
C GLU A 881 46.99 24.05 -53.66
N VAL A 882 46.97 25.34 -53.34
CA VAL A 882 46.64 25.87 -52.01
C VAL A 882 45.32 26.64 -52.12
N LYS A 883 44.27 26.16 -51.44
CA LYS A 883 42.99 26.87 -51.35
C LYS A 883 42.71 27.35 -49.94
N THR A 884 42.09 28.50 -49.85
CA THR A 884 41.85 29.21 -48.60
C THR A 884 40.38 29.55 -48.50
N PHE A 885 39.74 29.09 -47.42
CA PHE A 885 38.31 29.21 -47.18
C PHE A 885 38.06 30.07 -45.94
N LYS A 886 37.09 30.98 -46.02
CA LYS A 886 36.63 31.75 -44.87
C LYS A 886 35.60 30.93 -44.11
N LEU A 887 35.92 30.55 -42.89
CA LEU A 887 34.97 29.97 -41.95
C LEU A 887 34.46 31.08 -41.03
N ASN A 888 33.14 31.19 -40.90
CA ASN A 888 32.49 32.19 -40.07
C ASN A 888 31.94 31.52 -38.80
N GLY A 889 32.48 31.85 -37.63
CA GLY A 889 31.94 31.42 -36.34
C GLY A 889 30.87 32.42 -35.86
N ILE A 890 29.63 31.95 -35.67
CA ILE A 890 28.51 32.74 -35.09
C ILE A 890 28.45 32.53 -33.57
#